data_AF-A0A139XEQ8-F1
#
_entry.id   AF-A0A139XEQ8-F1
#
_cell.length_a   1.000
_cell.length_b   1.000
_cell.length_c   1.000
_cell.angle_alpha   90.00
_cell.angle_beta   90.00
_cell.angle_gamma   90.00
#
_symmetry.space_group_name_H-M   'P 1'
#
loop_
_entity.id
_entity.type
_entity.pdbx_description
1 polymer ?
#
loop_
_entity_poly.entity_id
_entity_poly.type
_entity_poly.pdbx_seq_one_letter_code
_entity_poly.pdbx_strand_id
1 'polypeptide(L)'
;MNNDVTGQQETQQNWNQQLASSDEITRLRAVEALGTSRIPETESMLIAALGDESWRVRRAAVNSLAQREGAILAPLLLQNLREKHYNPSVLNGVLQVLVQTNINIVPELIDCLSSADVDLRIYAAQALGEQHDKTPIPSLIAALEDPDVNVRYYAIEALGHLRASEAVEMLLAIVELGDFFLVFPALDALTRIGDRTIAPRLLPLLENDCLCSAAVEALGQLGNESVISPLLQVLNRPNAPVTNIAQAIANLYEHYKTGSHQETYIADIAYGTITATGAENMINALQDANTDELRALVMLLSQLEGDNIERALTRLLGQTSVRSSVVEALVRYGKRATQLLIEQLQLNDIEICQAAVVALGRIGDARALPSLMNLLATEPQLIIPTTVALAQIGDARAFDGLLNLMGHPHAAVRQAAIAALNSLGHPDLPTRMVDLLQDANPLIRESAVQIAGYFAFAETEALLLERCYDDDENVRRAAIELIPYLEKDFVMPTLVAVLENETPKVRVSAARALKYVDSHLAFPYLLKTLQDTDIWVRYYGAQAMGWHGYPEAVEILEKLVHTDPALRVRIAAVEALGQIGGTKAVTILAPLVEAPDINEDLLRATLAALGKTGHPNSLPPLLLVAHGVNTPVVDLVRRIDAIHALGKRGGDGVVDMLHHLAASDPEIAVVQVAIDALAELCTPEAIASLLELTLKPTCQRACIIALASLPQEQIEAIGLGLKHLYPEVRQATVEVLTRMKHPNASELLIKGLEDVNASVRLVAVTALKHLGNRWAEKKIAALARTDPDPMVRRAAEISDQ
;
A
#
# COMPACT_ATOMS: atom_id res chain seq x y z
N MET A 1 -41.19 -48.89 -28.65
CA MET A 1 -39.75 -48.63 -28.50
C MET A 1 -38.95 -48.68 -29.81
N ASN A 2 -39.58 -48.83 -31.00
CA ASN A 2 -38.86 -48.84 -32.31
C ASN A 2 -38.93 -47.52 -33.12
N ASN A 3 -39.63 -46.47 -32.66
CA ASN A 3 -39.76 -45.21 -33.40
C ASN A 3 -38.76 -44.12 -33.00
N ASP A 4 -38.01 -44.30 -31.90
CA ASP A 4 -37.03 -43.30 -31.44
C ASP A 4 -35.65 -43.49 -32.10
N VAL A 5 -35.32 -44.73 -32.49
CA VAL A 5 -34.01 -45.08 -33.08
C VAL A 5 -33.90 -44.59 -34.53
N THR A 6 -34.97 -44.66 -35.31
CA THR A 6 -35.01 -44.19 -36.71
C THR A 6 -34.93 -42.67 -36.83
N GLY A 7 -35.61 -41.94 -35.93
CA GLY A 7 -35.51 -40.47 -35.89
C GLY A 7 -34.12 -39.98 -35.48
N GLN A 8 -33.48 -40.64 -34.52
CA GLN A 8 -32.09 -40.32 -34.12
C GLN A 8 -31.09 -40.60 -35.26
N GLN A 9 -31.25 -41.70 -36.02
CA GLN A 9 -30.39 -42.03 -37.15
C GLN A 9 -30.52 -41.04 -38.33
N GLU A 10 -31.74 -40.59 -38.67
CA GLU A 10 -31.94 -39.55 -39.69
C GLU A 10 -31.33 -38.21 -39.29
N THR A 11 -31.46 -37.85 -38.00
CA THR A 11 -30.87 -36.62 -37.46
C THR A 11 -29.33 -36.66 -37.48
N GLN A 12 -28.75 -37.81 -37.15
CA GLN A 12 -27.31 -38.05 -37.17
C GLN A 12 -26.73 -38.04 -38.60
N GLN A 13 -27.45 -38.59 -39.58
CA GLN A 13 -27.08 -38.51 -41.00
C GLN A 13 -27.13 -37.07 -41.54
N ASN A 14 -28.13 -36.29 -41.14
CA ASN A 14 -28.24 -34.87 -41.52
C ASN A 14 -27.05 -34.05 -40.99
N TRP A 15 -26.65 -34.26 -39.72
CA TRP A 15 -25.47 -33.60 -39.17
C TRP A 15 -24.16 -34.00 -39.85
N ASN A 16 -23.98 -35.29 -40.18
CA ASN A 16 -22.82 -35.72 -40.97
C ASN A 16 -22.77 -35.05 -42.34
N GLN A 17 -23.92 -34.89 -43.00
CA GLN A 17 -23.99 -34.19 -44.28
C GLN A 17 -23.67 -32.69 -44.16
N GLN A 18 -24.12 -32.04 -43.07
CA GLN A 18 -23.81 -30.63 -42.80
C GLN A 18 -22.35 -30.41 -42.42
N LEU A 19 -21.75 -31.31 -41.62
CA LEU A 19 -20.33 -31.29 -41.27
C LEU A 19 -19.43 -31.60 -42.48
N ALA A 20 -19.91 -32.35 -43.48
CA ALA A 20 -19.19 -32.61 -44.72
C ALA A 20 -19.41 -31.53 -45.81
N SER A 21 -20.14 -30.46 -45.52
CA SER A 21 -20.42 -29.38 -46.47
C SER A 21 -19.15 -28.60 -46.84
N SER A 22 -19.03 -28.18 -48.10
CA SER A 22 -17.94 -27.28 -48.52
C SER A 22 -18.06 -25.87 -47.96
N ASP A 23 -19.24 -25.45 -47.51
CA ASP A 23 -19.50 -24.14 -46.92
C ASP A 23 -19.17 -24.09 -45.41
N GLU A 24 -18.25 -23.20 -45.03
CA GLU A 24 -17.79 -23.00 -43.65
C GLU A 24 -18.93 -22.65 -42.70
N ILE A 25 -19.87 -21.79 -43.13
CA ILE A 25 -20.96 -21.30 -42.27
C ILE A 25 -21.92 -22.45 -41.92
N THR A 26 -22.17 -23.33 -42.88
CA THR A 26 -22.97 -24.54 -42.68
C THR A 26 -22.31 -25.49 -41.68
N ARG A 27 -20.99 -25.71 -41.77
CA ARG A 27 -20.24 -26.53 -40.80
C ARG A 27 -20.22 -25.92 -39.41
N LEU A 28 -19.99 -24.61 -39.29
CA LEU A 28 -19.98 -23.89 -38.01
C LEU A 28 -21.32 -24.02 -37.28
N ARG A 29 -22.44 -23.76 -37.98
CA ARG A 29 -23.79 -23.88 -37.42
C ARG A 29 -24.10 -25.32 -36.99
N ALA A 30 -23.62 -26.31 -37.73
CA ALA A 30 -23.78 -27.71 -37.36
C ALA A 30 -23.04 -28.03 -36.06
N VAL A 31 -21.81 -27.55 -35.88
CA VAL A 31 -21.01 -27.74 -34.64
C VAL A 31 -21.65 -27.04 -33.44
N GLU A 32 -22.16 -25.81 -33.60
CA GLU A 32 -22.88 -25.09 -32.53
C GLU A 32 -24.18 -25.81 -32.14
N ALA A 33 -24.94 -26.27 -33.14
CA ALA A 33 -26.17 -27.04 -32.92
C ALA A 33 -25.90 -28.37 -32.20
N LEU A 34 -24.82 -29.07 -32.59
CA LEU A 34 -24.37 -30.31 -31.93
C LEU A 34 -23.98 -30.07 -30.46
N GLY A 35 -23.34 -28.94 -30.14
CA GLY A 35 -22.99 -28.59 -28.76
C GLY A 35 -24.19 -28.44 -27.83
N THR A 36 -25.31 -27.89 -28.33
CA THR A 36 -26.55 -27.70 -27.55
C THR A 36 -27.47 -28.92 -27.48
N SER A 37 -27.12 -29.99 -28.20
CA SER A 37 -27.93 -31.21 -28.32
C SER A 37 -27.86 -32.11 -27.09
N ARG A 38 -29.00 -32.71 -26.70
CA ARG A 38 -29.10 -33.73 -25.63
C ARG A 38 -28.96 -35.18 -26.15
N ILE A 39 -28.61 -35.38 -27.41
CA ILE A 39 -28.48 -36.72 -28.00
C ILE A 39 -27.16 -37.38 -27.55
N PRO A 40 -27.20 -38.58 -26.94
CA PRO A 40 -26.00 -39.38 -26.62
C PRO A 40 -25.17 -39.63 -27.88
N GLU A 41 -23.84 -39.82 -27.76
CA GLU A 41 -22.93 -40.25 -28.86
C GLU A 41 -22.55 -39.17 -29.91
N THR A 42 -22.94 -37.91 -29.72
CA THR A 42 -22.53 -36.78 -30.59
C THR A 42 -21.08 -36.30 -30.36
N GLU A 43 -20.40 -36.83 -29.34
CA GLU A 43 -19.00 -36.51 -28.99
C GLU A 43 -18.02 -36.87 -30.12
N SER A 44 -18.22 -38.01 -30.78
CA SER A 44 -17.38 -38.46 -31.91
C SER A 44 -17.39 -37.47 -33.09
N MET A 45 -18.53 -36.82 -33.34
CA MET A 45 -18.70 -35.82 -34.40
C MET A 45 -18.04 -34.49 -34.06
N LEU A 46 -18.16 -34.06 -32.80
CA LEU A 46 -17.48 -32.85 -32.31
C LEU A 46 -15.95 -33.05 -32.29
N ILE A 47 -15.46 -34.24 -31.92
CA ILE A 47 -14.03 -34.56 -31.97
C ILE A 47 -13.52 -34.59 -33.42
N ALA A 48 -14.30 -35.11 -34.37
CA ALA A 48 -13.94 -35.05 -35.79
C ALA A 48 -13.83 -33.59 -36.29
N ALA A 49 -14.68 -32.69 -35.80
CA ALA A 49 -14.66 -31.27 -36.13
C ALA A 49 -13.44 -30.49 -35.57
N LEU A 50 -12.67 -31.07 -34.63
CA LEU A 50 -11.38 -30.51 -34.20
C LEU A 50 -10.35 -30.51 -35.35
N GLY A 51 -10.53 -31.36 -36.36
CA GLY A 51 -9.69 -31.43 -37.55
C GLY A 51 -10.13 -30.57 -38.74
N ASP A 52 -11.16 -29.71 -38.58
CA ASP A 52 -11.68 -28.89 -39.68
C ASP A 52 -10.64 -27.88 -40.20
N GLU A 53 -10.68 -27.57 -41.49
CA GLU A 53 -9.81 -26.56 -42.11
C GLU A 53 -10.02 -25.16 -41.53
N SER A 54 -11.25 -24.80 -41.14
CA SER A 54 -11.56 -23.49 -40.54
C SER A 54 -11.27 -23.44 -39.05
N TRP A 55 -10.48 -22.45 -38.64
CA TRP A 55 -10.19 -22.18 -37.23
C TRP A 55 -11.45 -21.84 -36.42
N ARG A 56 -12.49 -21.28 -37.05
CA ARG A 56 -13.75 -20.92 -36.39
C ARG A 56 -14.55 -22.16 -36.01
N VAL A 57 -14.60 -23.13 -36.93
CA VAL A 57 -15.27 -24.42 -36.71
C VAL A 57 -14.54 -25.20 -35.62
N ARG A 58 -13.20 -25.22 -35.63
CA ARG A 58 -12.40 -25.85 -34.57
C ARG A 58 -12.66 -25.24 -33.20
N ARG A 59 -12.67 -23.90 -33.10
CA ARG A 59 -12.93 -23.22 -31.82
C ARG A 59 -14.34 -23.49 -31.30
N ALA A 60 -15.34 -23.55 -32.18
CA ALA A 60 -16.69 -23.93 -31.80
C ALA A 60 -16.74 -25.38 -31.29
N ALA A 61 -16.01 -26.31 -31.92
CA ALA A 61 -15.93 -27.69 -31.48
C ALA A 61 -15.28 -27.83 -30.11
N VAL A 62 -14.19 -27.10 -29.85
CA VAL A 62 -13.53 -27.03 -28.53
C VAL A 62 -14.51 -26.54 -27.45
N ASN A 63 -15.17 -25.40 -27.69
CA ASN A 63 -16.12 -24.83 -26.72
C ASN A 63 -17.30 -25.78 -26.44
N SER A 64 -17.83 -26.43 -27.48
CA SER A 64 -18.93 -27.39 -27.37
C SER A 64 -18.54 -28.65 -26.60
N LEU A 65 -17.29 -29.13 -26.76
CA LEU A 65 -16.75 -30.25 -26.00
C LEU A 65 -16.44 -29.88 -24.56
N ALA A 66 -15.93 -28.66 -24.32
CA ALA A 66 -15.62 -28.18 -22.98
C ALA A 66 -16.85 -28.04 -22.06
N GLN A 67 -18.02 -27.79 -22.65
CA GLN A 67 -19.30 -27.72 -21.93
C GLN A 67 -19.91 -29.10 -21.61
N ARG A 68 -19.27 -30.20 -22.04
CA ARG A 68 -19.77 -31.56 -21.82
C ARG A 68 -18.99 -32.27 -20.72
N GLU A 69 -19.72 -32.65 -19.66
CA GLU A 69 -19.20 -33.52 -18.61
C GLU A 69 -19.61 -34.97 -18.91
N GLY A 70 -18.64 -35.85 -19.18
CA GLY A 70 -18.93 -37.25 -19.50
C GLY A 70 -17.72 -38.19 -19.37
N ALA A 71 -17.93 -39.33 -18.71
CA ALA A 71 -16.92 -40.39 -18.55
C ALA A 71 -16.49 -41.06 -19.89
N ILE A 72 -17.22 -40.81 -20.97
CA ILE A 72 -16.98 -41.36 -22.32
C ILE A 72 -16.08 -40.44 -23.16
N LEU A 73 -15.95 -39.16 -22.78
CA LEU A 73 -15.15 -38.17 -23.50
C LEU A 73 -13.63 -38.45 -23.39
N ALA A 74 -13.16 -38.88 -22.21
CA ALA A 74 -11.74 -39.14 -21.96
C ALA A 74 -11.16 -40.24 -22.88
N PRO A 75 -11.79 -41.44 -22.99
CA PRO A 75 -11.32 -42.49 -23.90
C PRO A 75 -11.29 -42.06 -25.37
N LEU A 76 -12.27 -41.25 -25.82
CA LEU A 76 -12.37 -40.80 -27.22
C LEU A 76 -11.32 -39.74 -27.58
N LEU A 77 -11.02 -38.84 -26.65
CA LEU A 77 -9.94 -37.85 -26.81
C LEU A 77 -8.57 -38.54 -26.84
N LEU A 78 -8.34 -39.51 -25.95
CA LEU A 78 -7.11 -40.30 -25.92
C LEU A 78 -6.92 -41.14 -27.19
N GLN A 79 -7.99 -41.73 -27.71
CA GLN A 79 -7.94 -42.45 -28.98
C GLN A 79 -7.55 -41.52 -30.14
N ASN A 80 -8.17 -40.33 -30.24
CA ASN A 80 -7.80 -39.37 -31.28
C ASN A 80 -6.39 -38.82 -31.11
N LEU A 81 -5.93 -38.62 -29.87
CA LEU A 81 -4.55 -38.25 -29.60
C LEU A 81 -3.58 -39.32 -30.12
N ARG A 82 -3.86 -40.61 -29.90
CA ARG A 82 -2.99 -41.71 -30.37
C ARG A 82 -3.04 -41.97 -31.87
N GLU A 83 -4.18 -41.76 -32.50
CA GLU A 83 -4.40 -42.10 -33.92
C GLU A 83 -4.19 -40.92 -34.87
N LYS A 84 -4.33 -39.67 -34.40
CA LYS A 84 -4.38 -38.47 -35.25
C LYS A 84 -3.52 -37.30 -34.75
N HIS A 85 -2.59 -37.51 -33.83
CA HIS A 85 -1.65 -36.47 -33.38
C HIS A 85 -0.82 -35.83 -34.50
N TYR A 86 -0.61 -36.53 -35.63
CA TYR A 86 0.06 -35.96 -36.81
C TYR A 86 -0.69 -34.78 -37.45
N ASN A 87 -1.96 -34.54 -37.10
CA ASN A 87 -2.71 -33.36 -37.53
C ASN A 87 -2.63 -32.28 -36.42
N PRO A 88 -1.86 -31.19 -36.61
CA PRO A 88 -1.70 -30.14 -35.60
C PRO A 88 -3.02 -29.49 -35.17
N SER A 89 -4.03 -29.48 -36.05
CA SER A 89 -5.34 -28.91 -35.74
C SER A 89 -6.13 -29.78 -34.77
N VAL A 90 -6.17 -31.09 -35.02
CA VAL A 90 -6.85 -32.06 -34.13
C VAL A 90 -6.18 -32.07 -32.78
N LEU A 91 -4.85 -32.11 -32.77
CA LEU A 91 -4.05 -32.10 -31.56
C LEU A 91 -4.28 -30.85 -30.70
N ASN A 92 -4.12 -29.65 -31.26
CA ASN A 92 -4.34 -28.40 -30.52
C ASN A 92 -5.78 -28.32 -29.99
N GLY A 93 -6.74 -28.80 -30.77
CA GLY A 93 -8.13 -28.93 -30.35
C GLY A 93 -8.30 -29.86 -29.15
N VAL A 94 -7.69 -31.05 -29.18
CA VAL A 94 -7.72 -32.02 -28.08
C VAL A 94 -7.06 -31.43 -26.83
N LEU A 95 -5.87 -30.84 -26.94
CA LEU A 95 -5.17 -30.20 -25.82
C LEU A 95 -6.01 -29.08 -25.19
N GLN A 96 -6.63 -28.21 -25.99
CA GLN A 96 -7.49 -27.13 -25.46
C GLN A 96 -8.72 -27.67 -24.73
N VAL A 97 -9.34 -28.74 -25.22
CA VAL A 97 -10.46 -29.39 -24.51
C VAL A 97 -9.99 -29.97 -23.18
N LEU A 98 -8.80 -30.57 -23.15
CA LEU A 98 -8.23 -31.16 -21.93
C LEU A 98 -7.85 -30.11 -20.87
N VAL A 99 -7.43 -28.92 -21.28
CA VAL A 99 -7.18 -27.80 -20.36
C VAL A 99 -8.49 -27.20 -19.82
N GLN A 100 -9.54 -27.18 -20.64
CA GLN A 100 -10.84 -26.57 -20.27
C GLN A 100 -11.78 -27.51 -19.51
N THR A 101 -11.49 -28.81 -19.47
CA THR A 101 -12.32 -29.83 -18.80
C THR A 101 -11.61 -30.39 -17.58
N ASN A 102 -12.37 -30.74 -16.54
CA ASN A 102 -11.82 -31.27 -15.28
C ASN A 102 -11.58 -32.80 -15.33
N ILE A 103 -11.30 -33.34 -16.52
CA ILE A 103 -11.17 -34.79 -16.75
C ILE A 103 -9.74 -35.20 -16.43
N ASN A 104 -9.55 -36.08 -15.45
CA ASN A 104 -8.24 -36.61 -15.14
C ASN A 104 -7.82 -37.68 -16.18
N ILE A 105 -6.92 -37.30 -17.08
CA ILE A 105 -6.27 -38.19 -18.07
C ILE A 105 -4.76 -38.35 -17.79
N VAL A 106 -4.31 -37.94 -16.61
CA VAL A 106 -2.89 -37.88 -16.27
C VAL A 106 -2.22 -39.26 -16.35
N PRO A 107 -2.84 -40.36 -15.87
CA PRO A 107 -2.26 -41.70 -16.04
C PRO A 107 -2.03 -42.07 -17.52
N GLU A 108 -2.98 -41.76 -18.39
CA GLU A 108 -2.92 -42.12 -19.80
C GLU A 108 -1.96 -41.24 -20.61
N LEU A 109 -1.75 -39.99 -20.19
CA LEU A 109 -0.71 -39.12 -20.74
C LEU A 109 0.69 -39.55 -20.27
N ILE A 110 0.83 -40.04 -19.04
CA ILE A 110 2.09 -40.65 -18.55
C ILE A 110 2.45 -41.85 -19.43
N ASP A 111 1.49 -42.71 -19.78
CA ASP A 111 1.74 -43.82 -20.71
C ASP A 111 2.23 -43.33 -22.08
N CYS A 112 1.68 -42.21 -22.57
CA CYS A 112 2.06 -41.63 -23.87
C CYS A 112 3.50 -41.11 -23.89
N LEU A 113 4.10 -40.74 -22.74
CA LEU A 113 5.51 -40.36 -22.64
C LEU A 113 6.47 -41.51 -22.99
N SER A 114 6.01 -42.77 -22.95
CA SER A 114 6.81 -43.93 -23.35
C SER A 114 6.52 -44.43 -24.78
N SER A 115 5.80 -43.63 -25.58
CA SER A 115 5.45 -44.00 -26.96
C SER A 115 6.69 -44.05 -27.87
N ALA A 116 6.66 -44.98 -28.83
CA ALA A 116 7.66 -45.02 -29.91
C ALA A 116 7.62 -43.76 -30.80
N ASP A 117 6.48 -43.06 -30.83
CA ASP A 117 6.27 -41.86 -31.62
C ASP A 117 6.76 -40.60 -30.87
N VAL A 118 7.72 -39.89 -31.47
CA VAL A 118 8.33 -38.67 -30.91
C VAL A 118 7.30 -37.56 -30.75
N ASP A 119 6.42 -37.36 -31.73
CA ASP A 119 5.43 -36.29 -31.70
C ASP A 119 4.45 -36.52 -30.55
N LEU A 120 4.01 -37.77 -30.35
CA LEU A 120 3.13 -38.12 -29.23
C LEU A 120 3.79 -37.88 -27.86
N ARG A 121 5.10 -38.13 -27.72
CA ARG A 121 5.85 -37.84 -26.49
C ARG A 121 5.94 -36.34 -26.22
N ILE A 122 6.25 -35.54 -27.25
CA ILE A 122 6.30 -34.07 -27.18
C ILE A 122 4.97 -33.52 -26.62
N TYR A 123 3.86 -33.94 -27.23
CA TYR A 123 2.56 -33.42 -26.87
C TYR A 123 2.05 -33.94 -25.52
N ALA A 124 2.41 -35.17 -25.16
CA ALA A 124 2.14 -35.69 -23.83
C ALA A 124 2.87 -34.84 -22.76
N ALA A 125 4.15 -34.52 -22.97
CA ALA A 125 4.89 -33.66 -22.04
C ALA A 125 4.27 -32.26 -21.91
N GLN A 126 3.93 -31.63 -23.03
CA GLN A 126 3.25 -30.33 -23.04
C GLN A 126 1.91 -30.37 -22.31
N ALA A 127 1.07 -31.37 -22.61
CA ALA A 127 -0.24 -31.53 -21.99
C ALA A 127 -0.13 -31.68 -20.46
N LEU A 128 0.81 -32.50 -20.00
CA LEU A 128 1.03 -32.75 -18.57
C LEU A 128 1.48 -31.49 -17.81
N GLY A 129 2.20 -30.57 -18.45
CA GLY A 129 2.62 -29.31 -17.83
C GLY A 129 1.47 -28.32 -17.57
N GLU A 130 0.46 -28.32 -18.43
CA GLU A 130 -0.73 -27.47 -18.31
C GLU A 130 -1.75 -28.03 -17.30
N GLN A 131 -1.66 -29.32 -16.98
CA GLN A 131 -2.47 -29.93 -15.93
C GLN A 131 -1.86 -29.54 -14.58
N HIS A 132 -2.60 -28.86 -13.70
CA HIS A 132 -2.11 -28.49 -12.35
C HIS A 132 -1.93 -29.70 -11.40
N ASP A 133 -1.70 -30.90 -11.93
CA ASP A 133 -1.47 -32.16 -11.21
C ASP A 133 0.05 -32.46 -11.13
N LYS A 134 0.51 -32.82 -9.93
CA LYS A 134 1.91 -33.14 -9.63
C LYS A 134 2.26 -34.62 -9.80
N THR A 135 1.28 -35.49 -10.04
CA THR A 135 1.51 -36.92 -10.30
C THR A 135 2.46 -37.26 -11.47
N PRO A 136 2.56 -36.48 -12.58
CA PRO A 136 3.43 -36.83 -13.69
C PRO A 136 4.89 -36.43 -13.51
N ILE A 137 5.25 -35.71 -12.43
CA ILE A 137 6.60 -35.18 -12.18
C ILE A 137 7.69 -36.25 -12.35
N PRO A 138 7.60 -37.48 -11.76
CA PRO A 138 8.63 -38.50 -11.94
C PRO A 138 8.81 -38.94 -13.40
N SER A 139 7.74 -39.01 -14.17
CA SER A 139 7.76 -39.40 -15.59
C SER A 139 8.32 -38.28 -16.47
N LEU A 140 8.00 -37.03 -16.15
CA LEU A 140 8.57 -35.86 -16.82
C LEU A 140 10.07 -35.70 -16.52
N ILE A 141 10.51 -36.01 -15.30
CA ILE A 141 11.93 -36.09 -14.94
C ILE A 141 12.64 -37.13 -15.80
N ALA A 142 12.05 -38.31 -16.01
CA ALA A 142 12.63 -39.32 -16.90
C ALA A 142 12.70 -38.86 -18.36
N ALA A 143 11.72 -38.07 -18.82
CA ALA A 143 11.70 -37.50 -20.17
C ALA A 143 12.79 -36.43 -20.41
N LEU A 144 13.48 -35.94 -19.38
CA LEU A 144 14.66 -35.08 -19.54
C LEU A 144 15.84 -35.80 -20.21
N GLU A 145 15.85 -37.14 -20.20
CA GLU A 145 16.87 -37.98 -20.85
C GLU A 145 16.40 -38.52 -22.22
N ASP A 146 15.27 -38.03 -22.76
CA ASP A 146 14.76 -38.50 -24.06
C ASP A 146 15.77 -38.25 -25.20
N PRO A 147 15.90 -39.19 -26.17
CA PRO A 147 16.79 -38.99 -27.31
C PRO A 147 16.43 -37.78 -28.19
N ASP A 148 15.18 -37.32 -28.17
CA ASP A 148 14.73 -36.17 -28.93
C ASP A 148 14.82 -34.86 -28.12
N VAL A 149 15.45 -33.84 -28.71
CA VAL A 149 15.67 -32.53 -28.05
C VAL A 149 14.36 -31.81 -27.74
N ASN A 150 13.34 -31.95 -28.61
CA ASN A 150 12.07 -31.27 -28.39
C ASN A 150 11.30 -31.93 -27.24
N VAL A 151 11.33 -33.26 -27.12
CA VAL A 151 10.74 -33.94 -25.95
C VAL A 151 11.36 -33.42 -24.65
N ARG A 152 12.69 -33.31 -24.60
CA ARG A 152 13.40 -32.72 -23.46
C ARG A 152 12.97 -31.27 -23.19
N TYR A 153 12.88 -30.43 -24.23
CA TYR A 153 12.40 -29.04 -24.13
C TYR A 153 11.02 -28.96 -23.48
N TYR A 154 10.04 -29.73 -23.96
CA TYR A 154 8.68 -29.68 -23.43
C TYR A 154 8.58 -30.32 -22.03
N ALA A 155 9.42 -31.30 -21.72
CA ALA A 155 9.53 -31.82 -20.36
C ALA A 155 10.05 -30.74 -19.38
N ILE A 156 11.04 -29.93 -19.79
CA ILE A 156 11.55 -28.80 -19.00
C ILE A 156 10.45 -27.76 -18.75
N GLU A 157 9.77 -27.30 -19.80
CA GLU A 157 8.66 -26.33 -19.68
C GLU A 157 7.57 -26.86 -18.73
N ALA A 158 7.18 -28.13 -18.90
CA ALA A 158 6.17 -28.78 -18.06
C ALA A 158 6.57 -28.80 -16.59
N LEU A 159 7.81 -29.18 -16.28
CA LEU A 159 8.33 -29.18 -14.91
C LEU A 159 8.37 -27.78 -14.29
N GLY A 160 8.66 -26.76 -15.10
CA GLY A 160 8.57 -25.35 -14.69
C GLY A 160 7.14 -24.92 -14.35
N HIS A 161 6.16 -25.22 -15.21
CA HIS A 161 4.75 -24.91 -14.97
C HIS A 161 4.19 -25.63 -13.73
N LEU A 162 4.59 -26.87 -13.50
CA LEU A 162 4.21 -27.67 -12.32
C LEU A 162 4.93 -27.23 -11.04
N ARG A 163 5.94 -26.35 -11.14
CA ARG A 163 6.84 -25.96 -10.05
C ARG A 163 7.43 -27.19 -9.33
N ALA A 164 7.98 -28.11 -10.13
CA ALA A 164 8.50 -29.39 -9.66
C ALA A 164 9.85 -29.23 -8.94
N SER A 165 9.82 -29.08 -7.61
CA SER A 165 11.02 -29.00 -6.76
C SER A 165 11.95 -30.21 -6.89
N GLU A 166 11.39 -31.38 -7.21
CA GLU A 166 12.11 -32.64 -7.37
C GLU A 166 13.00 -32.66 -8.62
N ALA A 167 12.70 -31.81 -9.62
CA ALA A 167 13.45 -31.74 -10.87
C ALA A 167 14.65 -30.78 -10.82
N VAL A 168 14.81 -30.04 -9.72
CA VAL A 168 15.81 -28.95 -9.60
C VAL A 168 17.23 -29.43 -9.92
N GLU A 169 17.68 -30.55 -9.36
CA GLU A 169 19.04 -31.07 -9.60
C GLU A 169 19.28 -31.46 -11.06
N MET A 170 18.27 -32.01 -11.73
CA MET A 170 18.37 -32.43 -13.14
C MET A 170 18.37 -31.22 -14.08
N LEU A 171 17.51 -30.23 -13.79
CA LEU A 171 17.51 -28.97 -14.53
C LEU A 171 18.83 -28.20 -14.33
N LEU A 172 19.40 -28.20 -13.13
CA LEU A 172 20.73 -27.62 -12.88
C LEU A 172 21.81 -28.33 -13.68
N ALA A 173 21.78 -29.66 -13.78
CA ALA A 173 22.73 -30.40 -14.61
C ALA A 173 22.63 -30.01 -16.09
N ILE A 174 21.42 -29.81 -16.63
CA ILE A 174 21.21 -29.33 -18.01
C ILE A 174 21.81 -27.94 -18.21
N VAL A 175 21.63 -27.05 -17.23
CA VAL A 175 22.20 -25.69 -17.26
C VAL A 175 23.73 -25.73 -17.17
N GLU A 176 24.30 -26.54 -16.29
CA GLU A 176 25.75 -26.69 -16.10
C GLU A 176 26.44 -27.33 -17.32
N LEU A 177 25.75 -28.22 -18.04
CA LEU A 177 26.24 -28.79 -19.30
C LEU A 177 26.29 -27.77 -20.45
N GLY A 178 25.50 -26.70 -20.36
CA GLY A 178 25.53 -25.59 -21.32
C GLY A 178 25.00 -25.94 -22.72
N ASP A 179 24.06 -26.90 -22.82
CA ASP A 179 23.38 -27.18 -24.10
C ASP A 179 22.55 -25.95 -24.52
N PHE A 180 23.00 -25.27 -25.58
CA PHE A 180 22.44 -23.98 -26.03
C PHE A 180 20.93 -24.02 -26.27
N PHE A 181 20.38 -25.17 -26.69
CA PHE A 181 18.94 -25.29 -26.97
C PHE A 181 18.09 -25.50 -25.72
N LEU A 182 18.68 -26.02 -24.63
CA LEU A 182 17.95 -26.40 -23.43
C LEU A 182 18.26 -25.52 -22.22
N VAL A 183 19.37 -24.77 -22.24
CA VAL A 183 19.79 -23.92 -21.12
C VAL A 183 18.80 -22.79 -20.83
N PHE A 184 18.26 -22.11 -21.84
CA PHE A 184 17.30 -21.02 -21.63
C PHE A 184 15.97 -21.52 -21.05
N PRO A 185 15.33 -22.57 -21.61
CA PRO A 185 14.15 -23.17 -21.00
C PRO A 185 14.43 -23.73 -19.60
N ALA A 186 15.61 -24.32 -19.37
CA ALA A 186 15.96 -24.87 -18.06
C ALA A 186 16.13 -23.77 -17.01
N LEU A 187 16.76 -22.64 -17.37
CA LEU A 187 16.84 -21.47 -16.50
C LEU A 187 15.45 -20.91 -16.19
N ASP A 188 14.57 -20.78 -17.17
CA ASP A 188 13.20 -20.30 -16.96
C ASP A 188 12.33 -21.28 -16.14
N ALA A 189 12.52 -22.58 -16.33
CA ALA A 189 11.88 -23.58 -15.49
C ALA A 189 12.34 -23.47 -14.03
N LEU A 190 13.65 -23.30 -13.80
CA LEU A 190 14.22 -23.10 -12.47
C LEU A 190 13.71 -21.82 -11.79
N THR A 191 13.58 -20.70 -12.53
CA THR A 191 13.00 -19.46 -11.98
C THR A 191 11.53 -19.62 -11.62
N ARG A 192 10.73 -20.30 -12.46
CA ARG A 192 9.31 -20.61 -12.18
C ARG A 192 9.13 -21.52 -10.97
N ILE A 193 10.03 -22.50 -10.76
CA ILE A 193 10.06 -23.35 -9.57
C ILE A 193 10.31 -22.51 -8.32
N GLY A 194 11.23 -21.54 -8.39
CA GLY A 194 11.43 -20.54 -7.35
C GLY A 194 12.24 -21.01 -6.14
N ASP A 195 13.03 -22.08 -6.28
CA ASP A 195 13.94 -22.54 -5.22
C ASP A 195 15.13 -21.58 -5.10
N ARG A 196 15.12 -20.73 -4.08
CA ARG A 196 16.14 -19.70 -3.84
C ARG A 196 17.51 -20.27 -3.49
N THR A 197 17.58 -21.53 -3.06
CA THR A 197 18.84 -22.16 -2.61
C THR A 197 19.80 -22.45 -3.77
N ILE A 198 19.30 -22.47 -5.01
CA ILE A 198 20.09 -22.78 -6.20
C ILE A 198 20.87 -21.58 -6.76
N ALA A 199 20.51 -20.36 -6.34
CA ALA A 199 21.06 -19.15 -6.93
C ALA A 199 22.61 -19.10 -6.91
N PRO A 200 23.32 -19.56 -5.85
CA PRO A 200 24.78 -19.65 -5.87
C PRO A 200 25.35 -20.57 -6.96
N ARG A 201 24.62 -21.62 -7.37
CA ARG A 201 25.06 -22.56 -8.42
C ARG A 201 24.96 -21.97 -9.82
N LEU A 202 24.16 -20.93 -10.02
CA LEU A 202 24.03 -20.23 -11.29
C LEU A 202 25.12 -19.14 -11.49
N LEU A 203 25.89 -18.81 -10.45
CA LEU A 203 26.95 -17.80 -10.50
C LEU A 203 28.03 -18.05 -11.57
N PRO A 204 28.50 -19.29 -11.83
CA PRO A 204 29.50 -19.54 -12.88
C PRO A 204 29.03 -19.12 -14.28
N LEU A 205 27.71 -19.09 -14.53
CA LEU A 205 27.15 -18.67 -15.81
C LEU A 205 27.37 -17.18 -16.11
N LEU A 206 27.64 -16.37 -15.07
CA LEU A 206 27.98 -14.96 -15.23
C LEU A 206 29.29 -14.74 -15.98
N GLU A 207 30.16 -15.75 -16.07
CA GLU A 207 31.41 -15.70 -16.86
C GLU A 207 31.20 -16.04 -18.34
N ASN A 208 30.02 -16.55 -18.73
CA ASN A 208 29.71 -16.89 -20.10
C ASN A 208 28.97 -15.72 -20.77
N ASP A 209 29.63 -15.06 -21.72
CA ASP A 209 29.08 -13.87 -22.42
C ASP A 209 27.70 -14.10 -23.05
N CYS A 210 27.43 -15.31 -23.57
CA CYS A 210 26.14 -15.63 -24.19
C CYS A 210 25.02 -15.84 -23.17
N LEU A 211 25.35 -16.35 -21.98
CA LEU A 211 24.37 -16.72 -20.93
C LEU A 211 24.28 -15.68 -19.82
N CYS A 212 25.20 -14.71 -19.78
CA CYS A 212 25.31 -13.72 -18.71
C CYS A 212 23.98 -13.00 -18.48
N SER A 213 23.34 -12.46 -19.52
CA SER A 213 22.06 -11.74 -19.39
C SER A 213 20.93 -12.63 -18.85
N ALA A 214 20.81 -13.87 -19.33
CA ALA A 214 19.80 -14.82 -18.87
C ALA A 214 20.06 -15.26 -17.42
N ALA A 215 21.33 -15.49 -17.05
CA ALA A 215 21.73 -15.81 -15.69
C ALA A 215 21.45 -14.64 -14.74
N VAL A 216 21.75 -13.40 -15.12
CA VAL A 216 21.44 -12.20 -14.33
C VAL A 216 19.94 -12.08 -14.07
N GLU A 217 19.11 -12.28 -15.09
CA GLU A 217 17.65 -12.24 -14.94
C GLU A 217 17.15 -13.34 -14.00
N ALA A 218 17.62 -14.57 -14.18
CA ALA A 218 17.25 -15.69 -13.32
C ALA A 218 17.67 -15.47 -11.86
N LEU A 219 18.89 -14.99 -11.62
CA LEU A 219 19.41 -14.65 -10.30
C LEU A 219 18.61 -13.53 -9.63
N GLY A 220 18.21 -12.51 -10.40
CA GLY A 220 17.37 -11.42 -9.90
C GLY A 220 15.97 -11.86 -9.47
N GLN A 221 15.38 -12.84 -10.16
CA GLN A 221 14.07 -13.39 -9.81
C GLN A 221 14.12 -14.38 -8.64
N LEU A 222 15.17 -15.21 -8.55
CA LEU A 222 15.31 -16.23 -7.51
C LEU A 222 15.54 -15.65 -6.11
N GLY A 223 16.05 -14.42 -5.97
CA GLY A 223 15.95 -13.70 -4.69
C GLY A 223 16.89 -14.19 -3.59
N ASN A 224 18.21 -14.17 -3.80
CA ASN A 224 19.21 -14.58 -2.79
C ASN A 224 20.26 -13.49 -2.53
N GLU A 225 20.54 -13.20 -1.25
CA GLU A 225 21.50 -12.17 -0.82
C GLU A 225 22.94 -12.45 -1.28
N SER A 226 23.33 -13.73 -1.33
CA SER A 226 24.68 -14.15 -1.75
C SER A 226 25.02 -13.82 -3.20
N VAL A 227 24.03 -13.52 -4.05
CA VAL A 227 24.25 -13.24 -5.48
C VAL A 227 24.51 -11.76 -5.75
N ILE A 228 24.27 -10.88 -4.78
CA ILE A 228 24.38 -9.43 -4.93
C ILE A 228 25.82 -9.03 -5.27
N SER A 229 26.81 -9.45 -4.47
CA SER A 229 28.21 -9.09 -4.74
C SER A 229 28.71 -9.62 -6.09
N PRO A 230 28.51 -10.91 -6.45
CA PRO A 230 28.87 -11.40 -7.79
C PRO A 230 28.22 -10.62 -8.95
N LEU A 231 26.93 -10.30 -8.86
CA LEU A 231 26.23 -9.51 -9.90
C LEU A 231 26.85 -8.12 -10.06
N LEU A 232 27.18 -7.46 -8.94
CA LEU A 232 27.81 -6.14 -8.95
C LEU A 232 29.25 -6.19 -9.49
N GLN A 233 29.99 -7.28 -9.29
CA GLN A 233 31.33 -7.43 -9.90
C GLN A 233 31.28 -7.47 -11.43
N VAL A 234 30.20 -8.00 -12.02
CA VAL A 234 30.02 -8.04 -13.48
C VAL A 234 29.94 -6.64 -14.06
N LEU A 235 29.38 -5.65 -13.34
CA LEU A 235 29.32 -4.25 -13.78
C LEU A 235 30.70 -3.67 -14.12
N ASN A 236 31.76 -4.19 -13.49
CA ASN A 236 33.12 -3.70 -13.68
C ASN A 236 33.76 -4.21 -14.99
N ARG A 237 33.13 -5.18 -15.69
CA ARG A 237 33.62 -5.76 -16.94
C ARG A 237 33.24 -4.89 -18.15
N PRO A 238 34.06 -4.89 -19.22
CA PRO A 238 33.66 -4.27 -20.48
C PRO A 238 32.47 -5.04 -21.08
N ASN A 239 31.50 -4.33 -21.69
CA ASN A 239 30.28 -4.89 -22.31
C ASN A 239 29.32 -5.65 -21.36
N ALA A 240 29.40 -5.39 -20.06
CA ALA A 240 28.44 -5.96 -19.11
C ALA A 240 26.99 -5.59 -19.47
N PRO A 241 26.00 -6.47 -19.22
CA PRO A 241 24.57 -6.15 -19.40
C PRO A 241 24.08 -5.26 -18.24
N VAL A 242 24.54 -4.00 -18.23
CA VAL A 242 24.41 -3.07 -17.09
C VAL A 242 22.95 -2.84 -16.69
N THR A 243 22.04 -2.68 -17.64
CA THR A 243 20.60 -2.47 -17.37
C THR A 243 19.95 -3.71 -16.75
N ASN A 244 20.23 -4.90 -17.27
CA ASN A 244 19.74 -6.17 -16.70
C ASN A 244 20.25 -6.36 -15.26
N ILE A 245 21.53 -6.06 -15.01
CA ILE A 245 22.12 -6.18 -13.67
C ILE A 245 21.46 -5.18 -12.73
N ALA A 246 21.32 -3.92 -13.15
CA ALA A 246 20.65 -2.90 -12.34
C ALA A 246 19.22 -3.32 -11.98
N GLN A 247 18.46 -3.84 -12.95
CA GLN A 247 17.09 -4.31 -12.73
C GLN A 247 17.04 -5.53 -11.81
N ALA A 248 17.96 -6.48 -11.98
CA ALA A 248 18.07 -7.64 -11.08
C ALA A 248 18.32 -7.18 -9.64
N ILE A 249 19.26 -6.25 -9.41
CA ILE A 249 19.50 -5.70 -8.07
C ILE A 249 18.29 -4.91 -7.55
N ALA A 250 17.59 -4.15 -8.39
CA ALA A 250 16.38 -3.43 -8.00
C ALA A 250 15.25 -4.39 -7.58
N ASN A 251 15.07 -5.50 -8.30
CA ASN A 251 14.10 -6.53 -7.96
C ASN A 251 14.44 -7.21 -6.63
N LEU A 252 15.74 -7.49 -6.40
CA LEU A 252 16.22 -7.97 -5.10
C LEU A 252 15.95 -6.93 -4.01
N TYR A 253 16.24 -5.66 -4.26
CA TYR A 253 16.01 -4.58 -3.31
C TYR A 253 14.54 -4.47 -2.88
N GLU A 254 13.59 -4.44 -3.82
CA GLU A 254 12.16 -4.39 -3.49
C GLU A 254 11.68 -5.65 -2.74
N HIS A 255 12.24 -6.83 -3.03
CA HIS A 255 11.94 -8.04 -2.25
C HIS A 255 12.42 -7.95 -0.80
N TYR A 256 13.53 -7.25 -0.53
CA TYR A 256 14.11 -7.10 0.81
C TYR A 256 13.65 -5.82 1.54
N LYS A 257 13.02 -4.86 0.85
CA LYS A 257 12.52 -3.59 1.40
C LYS A 257 11.45 -3.73 2.49
N THR A 258 10.81 -4.90 2.60
CA THR A 258 9.81 -5.18 3.66
C THR A 258 10.42 -5.37 5.06
N GLY A 259 11.75 -5.34 5.19
CA GLY A 259 12.46 -5.26 6.48
C GLY A 259 13.15 -3.90 6.66
N SER A 260 12.68 -3.08 7.62
CA SER A 260 13.08 -1.67 7.85
C SER A 260 14.57 -1.38 8.17
N HIS A 261 15.51 -2.31 7.96
CA HIS A 261 16.95 -2.11 8.23
C HIS A 261 17.89 -2.62 7.12
N GLN A 262 17.38 -3.01 5.94
CA GLN A 262 18.20 -3.60 4.87
C GLN A 262 18.65 -2.63 3.76
N GLU A 263 18.22 -1.35 3.78
CA GLU A 263 18.67 -0.36 2.78
C GLU A 263 20.19 -0.12 2.85
N THR A 264 20.81 -0.22 4.03
CA THR A 264 22.26 -0.06 4.23
C THR A 264 23.09 -1.24 3.73
N TYR A 265 22.55 -2.47 3.77
CA TYR A 265 23.35 -3.67 3.46
C TYR A 265 23.77 -3.74 1.99
N ILE A 266 22.81 -3.49 1.08
CA ILE A 266 23.10 -3.51 -0.36
C ILE A 266 23.97 -2.30 -0.75
N ALA A 267 23.76 -1.16 -0.11
CA ALA A 267 24.59 0.04 -0.29
C ALA A 267 26.05 -0.21 0.09
N ASP A 268 26.30 -0.86 1.23
CA ASP A 268 27.65 -1.20 1.71
C ASP A 268 28.35 -2.19 0.75
N ILE A 269 27.64 -3.20 0.25
CA ILE A 269 28.18 -4.13 -0.75
C ILE A 269 28.46 -3.40 -2.08
N ALA A 270 27.55 -2.55 -2.54
CA ALA A 270 27.73 -1.77 -3.76
C ALA A 270 28.97 -0.87 -3.68
N TYR A 271 29.14 -0.16 -2.57
CA TYR A 271 30.30 0.69 -2.32
C TYR A 271 31.62 -0.09 -2.29
N GLY A 272 31.62 -1.29 -1.70
CA GLY A 272 32.81 -2.16 -1.65
C GLY A 272 33.16 -2.87 -2.96
N THR A 273 32.21 -2.98 -3.89
CA THR A 273 32.33 -3.88 -5.07
C THR A 273 32.42 -3.13 -6.40
N ILE A 274 31.70 -2.02 -6.57
CA ILE A 274 31.66 -1.28 -7.83
C ILE A 274 32.89 -0.38 -7.94
N THR A 275 33.69 -0.55 -8.99
CA THR A 275 34.87 0.27 -9.25
C THR A 275 34.50 1.51 -10.07
N ALA A 276 35.46 2.42 -10.27
CA ALA A 276 35.29 3.58 -11.16
C ALA A 276 34.87 3.18 -12.59
N THR A 277 35.36 2.05 -13.10
CA THR A 277 34.95 1.54 -14.42
C THR A 277 33.50 1.08 -14.44
N GLY A 278 33.04 0.40 -13.37
CA GLY A 278 31.63 0.05 -13.23
C GLY A 278 30.73 1.27 -13.15
N ALA A 279 31.14 2.32 -12.42
CA ALA A 279 30.42 3.58 -12.36
C ALA A 279 30.33 4.28 -13.73
N GLU A 280 31.42 4.31 -14.51
CA GLU A 280 31.43 4.86 -15.87
C GLU A 280 30.52 4.07 -16.82
N ASN A 281 30.53 2.73 -16.74
CA ASN A 281 29.63 1.87 -17.51
C ASN A 281 28.16 2.19 -17.23
N MET A 282 27.80 2.39 -15.95
CA MET A 282 26.44 2.80 -15.57
C MET A 282 26.09 4.21 -16.06
N ILE A 283 27.01 5.17 -15.98
CA ILE A 283 26.79 6.54 -16.49
C ILE A 283 26.54 6.51 -18.01
N ASN A 284 27.28 5.71 -18.76
CA ASN A 284 27.09 5.58 -20.21
C ASN A 284 25.72 4.96 -20.54
N ALA A 285 25.27 3.97 -19.75
CA ALA A 285 23.98 3.32 -19.93
C ALA A 285 22.77 4.24 -19.69
N LEU A 286 22.93 5.37 -18.97
CA LEU A 286 21.83 6.31 -18.71
C LEU A 286 21.24 6.96 -19.96
N GLN A 287 21.98 7.04 -21.07
CA GLN A 287 21.52 7.74 -22.28
C GLN A 287 20.43 6.98 -23.03
N ASP A 288 20.53 5.65 -23.06
CA ASP A 288 19.66 4.77 -23.86
C ASP A 288 18.62 4.03 -23.00
N ALA A 289 18.64 4.24 -21.68
CA ALA A 289 17.80 3.53 -20.72
C ALA A 289 16.33 3.98 -20.77
N ASN A 290 15.42 3.01 -20.66
CA ASN A 290 13.99 3.26 -20.48
C ASN A 290 13.66 3.70 -19.04
N THR A 291 12.39 4.02 -18.76
CA THR A 291 11.96 4.53 -17.45
C THR A 291 12.29 3.62 -16.26
N ASP A 292 12.12 2.31 -16.41
CA ASP A 292 12.35 1.35 -15.32
C ASP A 292 13.85 1.09 -15.14
N GLU A 293 14.59 0.99 -16.25
CA GLU A 293 16.05 0.91 -16.25
C GLU A 293 16.69 2.15 -15.62
N LEU A 294 16.19 3.35 -15.92
CA LEU A 294 16.68 4.59 -15.31
C LEU A 294 16.49 4.59 -13.79
N ARG A 295 15.35 4.10 -13.28
CA ARG A 295 15.14 3.98 -11.83
C ARG A 295 16.15 3.04 -11.19
N ALA A 296 16.38 1.89 -11.81
CA ALA A 296 17.33 0.90 -11.32
C ALA A 296 18.77 1.43 -11.32
N LEU A 297 19.17 2.12 -12.40
CA LEU A 297 20.50 2.74 -12.52
C LEU A 297 20.69 3.87 -11.50
N VAL A 298 19.69 4.75 -11.33
CA VAL A 298 19.74 5.82 -10.33
C VAL A 298 19.81 5.25 -8.91
N MET A 299 19.07 4.17 -8.61
CA MET A 299 19.14 3.49 -7.33
C MET A 299 20.58 3.05 -7.01
N LEU A 300 21.30 2.42 -7.96
CA LEU A 300 22.68 2.00 -7.76
C LEU A 300 23.67 3.17 -7.70
N LEU A 301 23.57 4.12 -8.65
CA LEU A 301 24.44 5.30 -8.69
C LEU A 301 24.32 6.13 -7.42
N SER A 302 23.12 6.22 -6.83
CA SER A 302 22.89 6.96 -5.58
C SER A 302 23.63 6.41 -4.37
N GLN A 303 24.10 5.16 -4.41
CA GLN A 303 24.90 4.55 -3.33
C GLN A 303 26.41 4.80 -3.49
N LEU A 304 26.83 5.36 -4.63
CA LEU A 304 28.22 5.59 -4.94
C LEU A 304 28.57 7.08 -4.81
N GLU A 305 29.82 7.36 -4.48
CA GLU A 305 30.34 8.73 -4.41
C GLU A 305 31.32 9.02 -5.56
N GLY A 306 31.23 10.22 -6.14
CA GLY A 306 32.21 10.68 -7.13
C GLY A 306 31.70 11.83 -8.00
N ASP A 307 32.60 12.75 -8.37
CA ASP A 307 32.24 13.98 -9.09
C ASP A 307 31.51 13.71 -10.43
N ASN A 308 31.87 12.63 -11.13
CA ASN A 308 31.20 12.25 -12.38
C ASN A 308 29.78 11.71 -12.14
N ILE A 309 29.58 10.99 -11.04
CA ILE A 309 28.29 10.42 -10.63
C ILE A 309 27.36 11.56 -10.19
N GLU A 310 27.86 12.46 -9.33
CA GLU A 310 27.12 13.63 -8.87
C GLU A 310 26.66 14.50 -10.07
N ARG A 311 27.54 14.73 -11.05
CA ARG A 311 27.19 15.45 -12.30
C ARG A 311 26.18 14.70 -13.15
N ALA A 312 26.32 13.38 -13.30
CA ALA A 312 25.39 12.56 -14.08
C ALA A 312 23.99 12.58 -13.46
N LEU A 313 23.88 12.37 -12.15
CA LEU A 313 22.62 12.45 -11.40
C LEU A 313 22.01 13.84 -11.48
N THR A 314 22.80 14.90 -11.35
CA THR A 314 22.31 16.29 -11.46
C THR A 314 21.65 16.56 -12.82
N ARG A 315 22.20 16.03 -13.93
CA ARG A 315 21.60 16.14 -15.27
C ARG A 315 20.25 15.44 -15.40
N LEU A 316 19.98 14.44 -14.55
CA LEU A 316 18.71 13.70 -14.53
C LEU A 316 17.60 14.39 -13.73
N LEU A 317 17.84 15.56 -13.11
CA LEU A 317 16.79 16.32 -12.42
C LEU A 317 15.61 16.68 -13.35
N GLY A 318 15.87 16.83 -14.66
CA GLY A 318 14.83 17.04 -15.67
C GLY A 318 13.92 15.83 -15.90
N GLN A 319 14.39 14.61 -15.61
CA GLN A 319 13.64 13.38 -15.85
C GLN A 319 12.58 13.14 -14.78
N THR A 320 11.31 13.41 -15.10
CA THR A 320 10.18 13.32 -14.17
C THR A 320 10.05 11.97 -13.46
N SER A 321 10.42 10.88 -14.13
CA SER A 321 10.28 9.51 -13.61
C SER A 321 11.24 9.17 -12.46
N VAL A 322 12.40 9.82 -12.40
CA VAL A 322 13.48 9.55 -11.43
C VAL A 322 13.84 10.76 -10.57
N ARG A 323 13.21 11.92 -10.81
CA ARG A 323 13.51 13.20 -10.15
C ARG A 323 13.55 13.11 -8.62
N SER A 324 12.58 12.43 -8.00
CA SER A 324 12.52 12.28 -6.54
C SER A 324 13.70 11.47 -5.99
N SER A 325 14.03 10.35 -6.65
CA SER A 325 15.18 9.50 -6.31
C SER A 325 16.50 10.25 -6.48
N VAL A 326 16.63 11.05 -7.55
CA VAL A 326 17.80 11.89 -7.79
C VAL A 326 17.95 12.95 -6.69
N VAL A 327 16.86 13.64 -6.32
CA VAL A 327 16.88 14.63 -5.23
C VAL A 327 17.32 13.96 -3.92
N GLU A 328 16.81 12.78 -3.61
CA GLU A 328 17.21 12.03 -2.41
C GLU A 328 18.71 11.70 -2.42
N ALA A 329 19.24 11.24 -3.56
CA ALA A 329 20.66 10.96 -3.73
C ALA A 329 21.53 12.21 -3.51
N LEU A 330 21.17 13.33 -4.15
CA LEU A 330 21.92 14.58 -4.03
C LEU A 330 21.88 15.16 -2.61
N VAL A 331 20.76 14.97 -1.89
CA VAL A 331 20.65 15.35 -0.48
C VAL A 331 21.58 14.51 0.40
N ARG A 332 21.69 13.20 0.14
CA ARG A 332 22.63 12.32 0.86
C ARG A 332 24.10 12.73 0.67
N TYR A 333 24.49 13.16 -0.54
CA TYR A 333 25.83 13.72 -0.78
C TYR A 333 26.09 15.05 -0.07
N GLY A 334 25.02 15.74 0.34
CA GLY A 334 25.10 16.96 1.14
C GLY A 334 25.85 18.09 0.43
N LYS A 335 26.86 18.63 1.11
CA LYS A 335 27.59 19.84 0.69
C LYS A 335 28.35 19.69 -0.64
N ARG A 336 28.65 18.46 -1.08
CA ARG A 336 29.35 18.23 -2.36
C ARG A 336 28.48 18.62 -3.56
N ALA A 337 27.20 18.26 -3.49
CA ALA A 337 26.23 18.55 -4.54
C ALA A 337 25.81 20.04 -4.61
N THR A 338 26.07 20.84 -3.58
CA THR A 338 25.59 22.24 -3.49
C THR A 338 25.98 23.09 -4.70
N GLN A 339 27.24 23.01 -5.14
CA GLN A 339 27.71 23.83 -6.27
C GLN A 339 27.04 23.40 -7.60
N LEU A 340 26.91 22.09 -7.82
CA LEU A 340 26.24 21.54 -9.01
C LEU A 340 24.76 21.93 -9.05
N LEU A 341 24.08 21.90 -7.91
CA LEU A 341 22.69 22.32 -7.78
C LEU A 341 22.52 23.83 -8.01
N ILE A 342 23.46 24.66 -7.53
CA ILE A 342 23.46 26.11 -7.81
C ILE A 342 23.59 26.37 -9.33
N GLU A 343 24.41 25.59 -10.04
CA GLU A 343 24.54 25.70 -11.50
C GLU A 343 23.21 25.33 -12.20
N GLN A 344 22.45 24.37 -11.68
CA GLN A 344 21.13 24.04 -12.24
C GLN A 344 20.10 25.16 -12.07
N LEU A 345 20.21 25.99 -11.03
CA LEU A 345 19.33 27.15 -10.83
C LEU A 345 19.45 28.22 -11.92
N GLN A 346 20.54 28.21 -12.70
CA GLN A 346 20.77 29.15 -13.79
C GLN A 346 20.21 28.65 -15.13
N LEU A 347 19.69 27.43 -15.18
CA LEU A 347 19.07 26.87 -16.39
C LEU A 347 17.63 27.37 -16.50
N ASN A 348 17.18 27.68 -17.73
CA ASN A 348 15.84 28.22 -17.99
C ASN A 348 14.72 27.15 -17.95
N ASP A 349 14.80 26.19 -17.02
CA ASP A 349 13.78 25.15 -16.83
C ASP A 349 13.24 25.22 -15.39
N ILE A 350 11.97 25.60 -15.27
CA ILE A 350 11.29 25.82 -13.98
C ILE A 350 11.21 24.53 -13.16
N GLU A 351 11.02 23.37 -13.80
CA GLU A 351 10.90 22.09 -13.08
C GLU A 351 12.24 21.65 -12.50
N ILE A 352 13.32 21.81 -13.28
CA ILE A 352 14.69 21.51 -12.83
C ILE A 352 15.07 22.46 -11.70
N CYS A 353 14.80 23.76 -11.86
CA CYS A 353 15.04 24.76 -10.83
C CYS A 353 14.29 24.43 -9.54
N GLN A 354 13.01 24.07 -9.61
CA GLN A 354 12.23 23.67 -8.44
C GLN A 354 12.85 22.46 -7.73
N ALA A 355 13.24 21.41 -8.47
CA ALA A 355 13.87 20.23 -7.90
C ALA A 355 15.21 20.56 -7.22
N ALA A 356 16.01 21.42 -7.84
CA ALA A 356 17.27 21.88 -7.29
C ALA A 356 17.08 22.74 -6.03
N VAL A 357 16.08 23.63 -6.00
CA VAL A 357 15.71 24.41 -4.81
C VAL A 357 15.33 23.50 -3.64
N VAL A 358 14.51 22.48 -3.88
CA VAL A 358 14.10 21.51 -2.84
C VAL A 358 15.32 20.73 -2.31
N ALA A 359 16.21 20.27 -3.20
CA ALA A 359 17.43 19.59 -2.80
C ALA A 359 18.34 20.50 -1.96
N LEU A 360 18.57 21.74 -2.38
CA LEU A 360 19.38 22.72 -1.67
C LEU A 360 18.85 23.05 -0.27
N GLY A 361 17.53 23.19 -0.13
CA GLY A 361 16.86 23.39 1.15
C GLY A 361 17.15 22.24 2.12
N ARG A 362 16.94 21.00 1.67
CA ARG A 362 17.19 19.79 2.46
C ARG A 362 18.66 19.56 2.81
N ILE A 363 19.59 20.00 1.96
CA ILE A 363 21.04 19.97 2.24
C ILE A 363 21.42 20.97 3.34
N GLY A 364 20.75 22.13 3.40
CA GLY A 364 20.98 23.13 4.43
C GLY A 364 22.29 23.92 4.29
N ASP A 365 22.89 23.98 3.09
CA ASP A 365 24.15 24.70 2.89
C ASP A 365 23.94 26.18 2.54
N ALA A 366 24.43 27.05 3.43
CA ALA A 366 24.40 28.51 3.31
C ALA A 366 25.07 29.08 2.05
N ARG A 367 25.89 28.31 1.31
CA ARG A 367 26.46 28.71 0.02
C ARG A 367 25.41 28.93 -1.06
N ALA A 368 24.26 28.26 -0.96
CA ALA A 368 23.15 28.43 -1.89
C ALA A 368 22.36 29.74 -1.68
N LEU A 369 22.55 30.38 -0.52
CA LEU A 369 21.73 31.52 -0.09
C LEU A 369 21.68 32.65 -1.13
N PRO A 370 22.81 33.15 -1.71
CA PRO A 370 22.74 34.26 -2.65
C PRO A 370 21.90 33.94 -3.90
N SER A 371 22.00 32.71 -4.41
CA SER A 371 21.26 32.26 -5.58
C SER A 371 19.77 32.10 -5.28
N LEU A 372 19.42 31.54 -4.12
CA LEU A 372 18.02 31.42 -3.68
C LEU A 372 17.39 32.80 -3.44
N MET A 373 18.13 33.74 -2.85
CA MET A 373 17.66 35.12 -2.65
C MET A 373 17.41 35.84 -3.97
N ASN A 374 18.24 35.59 -4.99
CA ASN A 374 17.99 36.11 -6.33
C ASN A 374 16.71 35.51 -6.95
N LEU A 375 16.50 34.20 -6.82
CA LEU A 375 15.30 33.52 -7.33
C LEU A 375 14.00 34.05 -6.72
N LEU A 376 13.99 34.39 -5.43
CA LEU A 376 12.84 35.03 -4.79
C LEU A 376 12.40 36.32 -5.51
N ALA A 377 13.35 37.06 -6.07
CA ALA A 377 13.07 38.33 -6.76
C ALA A 377 12.76 38.15 -8.25
N THR A 378 13.32 37.13 -8.91
CA THR A 378 13.26 36.98 -10.37
C THR A 378 12.19 36.01 -10.86
N GLU A 379 11.81 34.99 -10.07
CA GLU A 379 10.97 33.87 -10.52
C GLU A 379 9.69 33.70 -9.67
N PRO A 380 8.57 34.33 -10.06
CA PRO A 380 7.33 34.31 -9.27
C PRO A 380 6.77 32.91 -8.96
N GLN A 381 6.97 31.96 -9.87
CA GLN A 381 6.50 30.57 -9.71
C GLN A 381 7.31 29.79 -8.67
N LEU A 382 8.56 30.20 -8.41
CA LEU A 382 9.48 29.52 -7.50
C LEU A 382 9.54 30.16 -6.11
N ILE A 383 8.76 31.21 -5.85
CA ILE A 383 8.79 31.92 -4.55
C ILE A 383 8.51 30.97 -3.38
N ILE A 384 7.44 30.17 -3.45
CA ILE A 384 7.06 29.26 -2.35
C ILE A 384 8.13 28.18 -2.11
N PRO A 385 8.56 27.37 -3.11
CA PRO A 385 9.64 26.40 -2.93
C PRO A 385 10.92 27.03 -2.38
N THR A 386 11.29 28.21 -2.87
CA THR A 386 12.51 28.92 -2.45
C THR A 386 12.40 29.41 -1.01
N THR A 387 11.22 29.89 -0.61
CA THR A 387 10.95 30.32 0.77
C THR A 387 11.08 29.16 1.74
N VAL A 388 10.55 27.99 1.38
CA VAL A 388 10.69 26.75 2.18
C VAL A 388 12.15 26.31 2.26
N ALA A 389 12.90 26.35 1.14
CA ALA A 389 14.31 26.00 1.13
C ALA A 389 15.15 26.93 2.02
N LEU A 390 14.88 28.24 1.99
CA LEU A 390 15.53 29.21 2.87
C LEU A 390 15.24 28.95 4.35
N ALA A 391 14.01 28.57 4.68
CA ALA A 391 13.63 28.19 6.04
C ALA A 391 14.40 26.96 6.53
N GLN A 392 14.54 25.94 5.67
CA GLN A 392 15.28 24.71 5.98
C GLN A 392 16.79 24.96 6.16
N ILE A 393 17.36 25.88 5.38
CA ILE A 393 18.77 26.29 5.55
C ILE A 393 18.97 27.03 6.88
N GLY A 394 18.00 27.84 7.31
CA GLY A 394 18.03 28.49 8.63
C GLY A 394 19.10 29.58 8.77
N ASP A 395 19.58 30.16 7.66
CA ASP A 395 20.58 31.23 7.70
C ASP A 395 19.93 32.59 7.97
N ALA A 396 20.37 33.26 9.04
CA ALA A 396 19.85 34.56 9.48
C ALA A 396 19.88 35.65 8.40
N ARG A 397 20.80 35.56 7.41
CA ARG A 397 20.89 36.51 6.30
C ARG A 397 19.67 36.47 5.37
N ALA A 398 18.84 35.42 5.41
CA ALA A 398 17.58 35.35 4.68
C ALA A 398 16.47 36.23 5.30
N PHE A 399 16.65 36.68 6.55
CA PHE A 399 15.61 37.32 7.36
C PHE A 399 14.93 38.50 6.65
N ASP A 400 15.69 39.50 6.21
CA ASP A 400 15.11 40.69 5.55
C ASP A 400 14.43 40.35 4.21
N GLY A 401 14.95 39.37 3.47
CA GLY A 401 14.35 38.91 2.22
C GLY A 401 12.99 38.26 2.43
N LEU A 402 12.89 37.40 3.45
CA LEU A 402 11.64 36.75 3.86
C LEU A 402 10.65 37.79 4.40
N LEU A 403 11.12 38.78 5.16
CA LEU A 403 10.27 39.84 5.71
C LEU A 403 9.59 40.67 4.61
N ASN A 404 10.27 40.91 3.48
CA ASN A 404 9.68 41.63 2.34
C ASN A 404 8.51 40.88 1.68
N LEU A 405 8.39 39.56 1.87
CA LEU A 405 7.28 38.75 1.34
C LEU A 405 5.98 38.89 2.14
N MET A 406 6.03 39.51 3.33
CA MET A 406 4.87 39.73 4.20
C MET A 406 3.78 40.59 3.53
N GLY A 407 4.15 41.45 2.58
CA GLY A 407 3.20 42.29 1.83
C GLY A 407 2.70 41.68 0.51
N HIS A 408 3.06 40.43 0.23
CA HIS A 408 2.81 39.84 -1.09
C HIS A 408 1.30 39.63 -1.36
N PRO A 409 0.79 39.91 -2.59
CA PRO A 409 -0.64 39.81 -2.89
C PRO A 409 -1.19 38.39 -2.74
N HIS A 410 -0.40 37.37 -3.08
CA HIS A 410 -0.81 35.97 -2.93
C HIS A 410 -0.67 35.48 -1.47
N ALA A 411 -1.79 35.09 -0.86
CA ALA A 411 -1.84 34.62 0.52
C ALA A 411 -0.93 33.41 0.80
N ALA A 412 -0.80 32.48 -0.16
CA ALA A 412 0.09 31.32 -0.03
C ALA A 412 1.57 31.71 0.12
N VAL A 413 2.01 32.79 -0.55
CA VAL A 413 3.38 33.32 -0.39
C VAL A 413 3.55 33.93 1.00
N ARG A 414 2.58 34.72 1.47
CA ARG A 414 2.63 35.29 2.83
C ARG A 414 2.70 34.20 3.90
N GLN A 415 1.90 33.15 3.77
CA GLN A 415 1.92 32.01 4.69
C GLN A 415 3.27 31.28 4.68
N ALA A 416 3.86 31.06 3.49
CA ALA A 416 5.19 30.48 3.39
C ALA A 416 6.25 31.35 4.07
N ALA A 417 6.18 32.68 3.88
CA ALA A 417 7.10 33.63 4.51
C ALA A 417 6.95 33.65 6.04
N ILE A 418 5.72 33.67 6.55
CA ILE A 418 5.43 33.59 8.00
C ILE A 418 6.01 32.29 8.57
N ALA A 419 5.75 31.15 7.93
CA ALA A 419 6.30 29.86 8.38
C ALA A 419 7.84 29.85 8.36
N ALA A 420 8.46 30.43 7.33
CA ALA A 420 9.90 30.53 7.21
C ALA A 420 10.51 31.43 8.29
N LEU A 421 9.93 32.59 8.56
CA LEU A 421 10.36 33.52 9.62
C LEU A 421 10.23 32.89 11.00
N ASN A 422 9.12 32.18 11.25
CA ASN A 422 8.88 31.46 12.50
C ASN A 422 9.93 30.36 12.71
N SER A 423 10.29 29.62 11.65
CA SER A 423 11.32 28.58 11.71
C SER A 423 12.74 29.15 11.89
N LEU A 424 13.00 30.35 11.38
CA LEU A 424 14.32 30.99 11.47
C LEU A 424 14.62 31.51 12.87
N GLY A 425 13.61 32.01 13.60
CA GLY A 425 13.76 32.45 14.99
C GLY A 425 14.74 33.62 15.19
N HIS A 426 14.73 34.60 14.28
CA HIS A 426 15.66 35.73 14.32
C HIS A 426 15.42 36.64 15.54
N PRO A 427 16.46 37.07 16.29
CA PRO A 427 16.30 37.86 17.52
C PRO A 427 15.64 39.23 17.30
N ASP A 428 15.78 39.81 16.12
CA ASP A 428 15.15 41.11 15.77
C ASP A 428 13.68 40.97 15.34
N LEU A 429 13.10 39.77 15.35
CA LEU A 429 11.71 39.57 14.93
C LEU A 429 10.71 40.38 15.79
N PRO A 430 10.80 40.43 17.14
CA PRO A 430 9.86 41.20 17.96
C PRO A 430 9.90 42.71 17.66
N THR A 431 11.11 43.28 17.52
CA THR A 431 11.27 44.71 17.23
C THR A 431 10.73 45.06 15.85
N ARG A 432 10.97 44.21 14.84
CA ARG A 432 10.42 44.42 13.49
C ARG A 432 8.90 44.26 13.44
N MET A 433 8.28 43.42 14.29
CA MET A 433 6.82 43.32 14.36
C MET A 433 6.16 44.61 14.85
N VAL A 434 6.79 45.35 15.77
CA VAL A 434 6.28 46.66 16.24
C VAL A 434 6.13 47.64 15.07
N ASP A 435 7.12 47.68 14.17
CA ASP A 435 7.08 48.54 12.98
C ASP A 435 6.04 48.04 11.96
N LEU A 436 6.04 46.74 11.67
CA LEU A 436 5.17 46.16 10.65
C LEU A 436 3.68 46.14 11.04
N LEU A 437 3.36 46.10 12.33
CA LEU A 437 1.99 46.27 12.82
C LEU A 437 1.44 47.68 12.53
N GLN A 438 2.29 48.66 12.25
CA GLN A 438 1.93 50.04 11.94
C GLN A 438 2.10 50.38 10.45
N ASP A 439 2.41 49.39 9.62
CA ASP A 439 2.64 49.58 8.19
C ASP A 439 1.38 50.12 7.47
N ALA A 440 1.55 50.94 6.45
CA ALA A 440 0.43 51.47 5.66
C ALA A 440 -0.33 50.37 4.90
N ASN A 441 0.34 49.29 4.51
CA ASN A 441 -0.24 48.18 3.76
C ASN A 441 -0.97 47.20 4.71
N PRO A 442 -2.29 46.99 4.53
CA PRO A 442 -3.06 46.08 5.38
C PRO A 442 -2.60 44.62 5.27
N LEU A 443 -2.03 44.19 4.15
CA LEU A 443 -1.50 42.82 4.01
C LEU A 443 -0.30 42.59 4.93
N ILE A 444 0.58 43.59 5.05
CA ILE A 444 1.73 43.54 5.94
C ILE A 444 1.26 43.50 7.39
N ARG A 445 0.31 44.39 7.75
CA ARG A 445 -0.28 44.40 9.10
C ARG A 445 -0.95 43.06 9.44
N GLU A 446 -1.72 42.47 8.52
CA GLU A 446 -2.36 41.15 8.72
C GLU A 446 -1.32 40.08 9.04
N SER A 447 -0.25 40.00 8.25
CA SER A 447 0.81 39.01 8.45
C SER A 447 1.62 39.29 9.72
N ALA A 448 1.86 40.55 10.07
CA ALA A 448 2.51 40.94 11.32
C ALA A 448 1.68 40.53 12.55
N VAL A 449 0.36 40.73 12.50
CA VAL A 449 -0.57 40.27 13.56
C VAL A 449 -0.46 38.76 13.78
N GLN A 450 -0.38 37.97 12.70
CA GLN A 450 -0.27 36.52 12.78
C GLN A 450 1.03 36.06 13.47
N ILE A 451 2.17 36.68 13.13
CA ILE A 451 3.45 36.36 13.78
C ILE A 451 3.45 36.80 15.24
N ALA A 452 3.09 38.06 15.49
CA ALA A 452 3.15 38.66 16.82
C ALA A 452 2.22 37.94 17.81
N GLY A 453 0.99 37.62 17.39
CA GLY A 453 0.04 36.91 18.25
C GLY A 453 0.39 35.42 18.46
N TYR A 454 1.08 34.77 17.51
CA TYR A 454 1.54 33.37 17.71
C TYR A 454 2.63 33.26 18.78
N PHE A 455 3.60 34.19 18.78
CA PHE A 455 4.69 34.19 19.76
C PHE A 455 4.38 34.97 21.04
N ALA A 456 3.27 35.72 21.07
CA ALA A 456 2.88 36.58 22.18
C ALA A 456 4.03 37.51 22.63
N PHE A 457 4.61 38.27 21.67
CA PHE A 457 5.66 39.24 22.00
C PHE A 457 5.08 40.35 22.88
N ALA A 458 5.61 40.48 24.10
CA ALA A 458 5.14 41.46 25.09
C ALA A 458 5.17 42.90 24.56
N GLU A 459 6.16 43.23 23.72
CA GLU A 459 6.33 44.55 23.12
C GLU A 459 5.24 44.90 22.09
N THR A 460 4.51 43.90 21.60
CA THR A 460 3.48 44.06 20.56
C THR A 460 2.05 44.06 21.11
N GLU A 461 1.84 43.73 22.39
CA GLU A 461 0.52 43.53 22.97
C GLU A 461 -0.40 44.74 22.80
N ALA A 462 0.08 45.94 23.15
CA ALA A 462 -0.68 47.18 22.96
C ALA A 462 -1.07 47.41 21.49
N LEU A 463 -0.15 47.16 20.56
CA LEU A 463 -0.42 47.33 19.13
C LEU A 463 -1.39 46.27 18.61
N LEU A 464 -1.30 45.02 19.07
CA LEU A 464 -2.25 43.96 18.72
C LEU A 464 -3.67 44.29 19.17
N LEU A 465 -3.83 44.88 20.36
CA LEU A 465 -5.12 45.37 20.84
C LEU A 465 -5.67 46.49 19.97
N GLU A 466 -4.83 47.44 19.53
CA GLU A 466 -5.25 48.47 18.58
C GLU A 466 -5.67 47.88 17.23
N ARG A 467 -5.00 46.83 16.75
CA ARG A 467 -5.34 46.16 15.48
C ARG A 467 -6.69 45.44 15.50
N CYS A 468 -7.29 45.23 16.67
CA CYS A 468 -8.68 44.77 16.78
C CYS A 468 -9.69 45.79 16.21
N TYR A 469 -9.29 47.06 16.09
CA TYR A 469 -10.08 48.17 15.56
C TYR A 469 -9.48 48.76 14.27
N ASP A 470 -8.65 48.00 13.56
CA ASP A 470 -8.02 48.42 12.29
C ASP A 470 -9.05 48.77 11.20
N ASP A 471 -8.71 49.67 10.29
CA ASP A 471 -9.60 50.02 9.17
C ASP A 471 -9.87 48.82 8.24
N ASP A 472 -8.90 47.92 8.08
CA ASP A 472 -9.03 46.73 7.22
C ASP A 472 -9.67 45.55 7.95
N GLU A 473 -10.71 44.97 7.34
CA GLU A 473 -11.47 43.86 7.92
C GLU A 473 -10.60 42.61 8.16
N ASN A 474 -9.62 42.32 7.29
CA ASN A 474 -8.77 41.12 7.44
C ASN A 474 -7.80 41.27 8.61
N VAL A 475 -7.29 42.49 8.83
CA VAL A 475 -6.43 42.81 9.97
C VAL A 475 -7.23 42.69 11.27
N ARG A 476 -8.43 43.29 11.34
CA ARG A 476 -9.33 43.13 12.50
C ARG A 476 -9.61 41.66 12.79
N ARG A 477 -10.01 40.91 11.77
CA ARG A 477 -10.28 39.47 11.87
C ARG A 477 -9.09 38.71 12.47
N ALA A 478 -7.89 38.93 11.93
CA ALA A 478 -6.67 38.26 12.41
C ALA A 478 -6.35 38.62 13.87
N ALA A 479 -6.53 39.88 14.26
CA ALA A 479 -6.26 40.34 15.62
C ALA A 479 -7.25 39.73 16.62
N ILE A 480 -8.54 39.70 16.26
CA ILE A 480 -9.60 39.12 17.08
C ILE A 480 -9.44 37.61 17.29
N GLU A 481 -8.90 36.87 16.32
CA GLU A 481 -8.62 35.42 16.50
C GLU A 481 -7.52 35.16 17.54
N LEU A 482 -6.59 36.10 17.72
CA LEU A 482 -5.42 35.94 18.58
C LEU A 482 -5.57 36.60 19.96
N ILE A 483 -6.57 37.47 20.13
CA ILE A 483 -6.82 38.18 21.38
C ILE A 483 -6.99 37.28 22.63
N PRO A 484 -7.54 36.02 22.56
CA PRO A 484 -7.65 35.18 23.76
C PRO A 484 -6.30 34.79 24.39
N TYR A 485 -5.21 34.93 23.65
CA TYR A 485 -3.86 34.62 24.12
C TYR A 485 -3.15 35.84 24.75
N LEU A 486 -3.80 37.02 24.77
CA LEU A 486 -3.30 38.27 25.34
C LEU A 486 -3.88 38.53 26.76
N GLU A 487 -3.47 39.62 27.41
CA GLU A 487 -3.89 39.97 28.77
C GLU A 487 -5.43 40.00 28.96
N LYS A 488 -5.90 39.35 30.03
CA LYS A 488 -7.29 38.91 30.20
C LYS A 488 -8.33 40.02 30.35
N ASP A 489 -7.94 41.20 30.83
CA ASP A 489 -8.91 42.22 31.28
C ASP A 489 -9.66 42.90 30.11
N PHE A 490 -9.06 42.94 28.92
CA PHE A 490 -9.63 43.61 27.74
C PHE A 490 -10.27 42.65 26.72
N VAL A 491 -10.03 41.34 26.87
CA VAL A 491 -10.50 40.31 25.92
C VAL A 491 -12.02 40.29 25.83
N MET A 492 -12.70 40.17 26.97
CA MET A 492 -14.15 40.01 27.00
C MET A 492 -14.91 41.24 26.47
N PRO A 493 -14.64 42.49 26.92
CA PRO A 493 -15.31 43.66 26.38
C PRO A 493 -15.13 43.81 24.86
N THR A 494 -13.94 43.49 24.35
CA THR A 494 -13.63 43.58 22.91
C THR A 494 -14.41 42.56 22.11
N LEU A 495 -14.40 41.28 22.51
CA LEU A 495 -15.14 40.22 21.82
C LEU A 495 -16.65 40.48 21.80
N VAL A 496 -17.20 41.02 22.89
CA VAL A 496 -18.62 41.38 22.99
C VAL A 496 -18.95 42.51 22.02
N ALA A 497 -18.16 43.57 21.99
CA ALA A 497 -18.38 44.69 21.06
C ALA A 497 -18.36 44.24 19.59
N VAL A 498 -17.43 43.33 19.25
CA VAL A 498 -17.30 42.74 17.92
C VAL A 498 -18.51 41.89 17.54
N LEU A 499 -18.97 41.03 18.44
CA LEU A 499 -20.15 40.19 18.18
C LEU A 499 -21.44 40.99 17.91
N GLU A 500 -21.51 42.25 18.34
CA GLU A 500 -22.71 43.08 18.18
C GLU A 500 -22.66 43.98 16.95
N ASN A 501 -21.49 44.55 16.63
CA ASN A 501 -21.41 45.71 15.74
C ASN A 501 -20.61 45.48 14.45
N GLU A 502 -19.96 44.32 14.28
CA GLU A 502 -19.06 44.06 13.15
C GLU A 502 -19.68 43.22 12.02
N THR A 503 -18.93 43.11 10.92
CA THR A 503 -19.29 42.27 9.77
C THR A 503 -19.31 40.78 10.14
N PRO A 504 -20.09 39.93 9.44
CA PRO A 504 -20.19 38.50 9.76
C PRO A 504 -18.84 37.80 9.86
N LYS A 505 -17.87 38.16 9.03
CA LYS A 505 -16.53 37.56 9.01
C LYS A 505 -15.75 37.82 10.31
N VAL A 506 -15.84 39.03 10.87
CA VAL A 506 -15.17 39.37 12.14
C VAL A 506 -15.96 38.82 13.33
N ARG A 507 -17.30 38.79 13.25
CA ARG A 507 -18.14 38.12 14.27
C ARG A 507 -17.83 36.64 14.40
N VAL A 508 -17.58 35.95 13.27
CA VAL A 508 -17.11 34.56 13.25
C VAL A 508 -15.82 34.40 14.05
N SER A 509 -14.84 35.27 13.82
CA SER A 509 -13.58 35.26 14.57
C SER A 509 -13.80 35.46 16.06
N ALA A 510 -14.71 36.36 16.46
CA ALA A 510 -15.05 36.54 17.87
C ALA A 510 -15.74 35.30 18.48
N ALA A 511 -16.65 34.65 17.75
CA ALA A 511 -17.28 33.41 18.19
C ALA A 511 -16.25 32.27 18.37
N ARG A 512 -15.24 32.19 17.49
CA ARG A 512 -14.11 31.25 17.62
C ARG A 512 -13.24 31.58 18.81
N ALA A 513 -12.94 32.86 19.02
CA ALA A 513 -12.13 33.34 20.13
C ALA A 513 -12.75 33.00 21.49
N LEU A 514 -14.08 33.12 21.63
CA LEU A 514 -14.82 32.77 22.85
C LEU A 514 -14.67 31.31 23.29
N LYS A 515 -14.26 30.40 22.40
CA LYS A 515 -13.93 29.02 22.74
C LYS A 515 -12.76 28.93 23.74
N TYR A 516 -11.81 29.87 23.67
CA TYR A 516 -10.59 29.89 24.48
C TYR A 516 -10.69 30.80 25.71
N VAL A 517 -11.83 31.46 25.90
CA VAL A 517 -12.08 32.34 27.05
C VAL A 517 -12.73 31.55 28.18
N ASP A 518 -12.57 32.02 29.42
CA ASP A 518 -13.15 31.41 30.62
C ASP A 518 -14.66 31.13 30.45
N SER A 519 -15.02 29.87 30.64
CA SER A 519 -16.34 29.30 30.34
C SER A 519 -17.51 30.06 30.99
N HIS A 520 -17.38 30.50 32.25
CA HIS A 520 -18.47 31.22 32.93
C HIS A 520 -18.80 32.59 32.30
N LEU A 521 -17.81 33.25 31.70
CA LEU A 521 -17.99 34.58 31.11
C LEU A 521 -18.51 34.50 29.66
N ALA A 522 -18.16 33.43 28.94
CA ALA A 522 -18.50 33.27 27.53
C ALA A 522 -19.97 32.87 27.29
N PHE A 523 -20.59 32.14 28.21
CA PHE A 523 -21.93 31.54 28.02
C PHE A 523 -23.03 32.48 27.48
N PRO A 524 -23.32 33.66 28.09
CA PRO A 524 -24.40 34.52 27.60
C PRO A 524 -24.17 35.03 26.18
N TYR A 525 -22.90 35.23 25.80
CA TYR A 525 -22.53 35.71 24.47
C TYR A 525 -22.56 34.59 23.44
N LEU A 526 -22.10 33.39 23.80
CA LEU A 526 -22.27 32.21 22.97
C LEU A 526 -23.76 31.92 22.72
N LEU A 527 -24.63 32.13 23.70
CA LEU A 527 -26.08 31.93 23.52
C LEU A 527 -26.64 32.88 22.46
N LYS A 528 -26.14 34.11 22.41
CA LYS A 528 -26.48 35.10 21.37
C LYS A 528 -25.97 34.67 19.99
N THR A 529 -24.78 34.09 19.90
CA THR A 529 -24.22 33.61 18.61
C THR A 529 -25.07 32.53 17.95
N LEU A 530 -25.77 31.70 18.72
CA LEU A 530 -26.67 30.66 18.19
C LEU A 530 -27.92 31.22 17.48
N GLN A 531 -28.20 32.51 17.63
CA GLN A 531 -29.33 33.21 17.01
C GLN A 531 -28.88 34.23 15.95
N ASP A 532 -27.58 34.25 15.60
CA ASP A 532 -27.05 35.16 14.59
C ASP A 532 -27.65 34.89 13.20
N THR A 533 -27.76 35.93 12.38
CA THR A 533 -28.27 35.81 11.00
C THR A 533 -27.30 35.03 10.10
N ASP A 534 -26.00 35.13 10.38
CA ASP A 534 -24.95 34.47 9.63
C ASP A 534 -24.76 33.01 10.05
N ILE A 535 -24.63 32.13 9.05
CA ILE A 535 -24.53 30.68 9.25
C ILE A 535 -23.25 30.28 9.99
N TRP A 536 -22.15 31.00 9.78
CA TRP A 536 -20.84 30.65 10.34
C TRP A 536 -20.73 31.10 11.79
N VAL A 537 -21.35 32.23 12.14
CA VAL A 537 -21.43 32.67 13.54
C VAL A 537 -22.22 31.64 14.36
N ARG A 538 -23.38 31.18 13.85
CA ARG A 538 -24.14 30.11 14.52
C ARG A 538 -23.36 28.80 14.61
N TYR A 539 -22.68 28.41 13.54
CA TYR A 539 -21.85 27.20 13.49
C TYR A 539 -20.76 27.21 14.57
N TYR A 540 -19.94 28.27 14.62
CA TYR A 540 -18.86 28.36 15.61
C TYR A 540 -19.38 28.58 17.02
N GLY A 541 -20.53 29.25 17.17
CA GLY A 541 -21.27 29.32 18.43
C GLY A 541 -21.62 27.94 18.97
N ALA A 542 -22.20 27.07 18.13
CA ALA A 542 -22.55 25.70 18.51
C ALA A 542 -21.30 24.88 18.88
N GLN A 543 -20.22 25.00 18.10
CA GLN A 543 -18.97 24.32 18.42
C GLN A 543 -18.35 24.78 19.74
N ALA A 544 -18.34 26.09 20.02
CA ALA A 544 -17.84 26.63 21.27
C ALA A 544 -18.70 26.19 22.46
N MET A 545 -20.03 26.09 22.28
CA MET A 545 -20.93 25.55 23.31
C MET A 545 -20.61 24.09 23.65
N GLY A 546 -20.37 23.26 22.62
CA GLY A 546 -19.96 21.86 22.79
C GLY A 546 -18.61 21.73 23.51
N TRP A 547 -17.63 22.54 23.12
CA TRP A 547 -16.28 22.52 23.69
C TRP A 547 -16.27 22.83 25.19
N HIS A 548 -17.02 23.86 25.60
CA HIS A 548 -17.16 24.23 27.01
C HIS A 548 -18.07 23.27 27.78
N GLY A 549 -18.89 22.47 27.09
CA GLY A 549 -19.74 21.44 27.68
C GLY A 549 -20.94 22.00 28.45
N TYR A 550 -21.57 23.09 28.01
CA TYR A 550 -22.68 23.71 28.75
C TYR A 550 -23.98 22.89 28.71
N PRO A 551 -24.42 22.26 29.81
CA PRO A 551 -25.66 21.49 29.86
C PRO A 551 -26.91 22.35 29.67
N GLU A 552 -26.85 23.65 30.00
CA GLU A 552 -27.94 24.61 29.81
C GLU A 552 -28.22 24.89 28.33
N ALA A 553 -27.26 24.64 27.44
CA ALA A 553 -27.41 24.87 26.00
C ALA A 553 -28.16 23.73 25.28
N VAL A 554 -28.45 22.61 25.96
CA VAL A 554 -29.03 21.41 25.31
C VAL A 554 -30.36 21.71 24.61
N GLU A 555 -31.26 22.47 25.23
CA GLU A 555 -32.58 22.78 24.66
C GLU A 555 -32.49 23.68 23.41
N ILE A 556 -31.55 24.64 23.41
CA ILE A 556 -31.37 25.50 22.23
C ILE A 556 -30.63 24.78 21.11
N LEU A 557 -29.69 23.89 21.44
CA LEU A 557 -29.02 23.04 20.46
C LEU A 557 -30.00 22.04 19.82
N GLU A 558 -30.90 21.43 20.60
CA GLU A 558 -32.00 20.61 20.07
C GLU A 558 -32.82 21.38 19.04
N LYS A 559 -33.23 22.61 19.37
CA LYS A 559 -33.95 23.46 18.43
C LYS A 559 -33.15 23.68 17.14
N LEU A 560 -31.84 23.93 17.21
CA LEU A 560 -30.99 24.11 16.02
C LEU A 560 -30.92 22.83 15.17
N VAL A 561 -30.78 21.65 15.77
CA VAL A 561 -30.74 20.36 15.06
C VAL A 561 -31.98 20.17 14.18
N HIS A 562 -33.16 20.59 14.65
CA HIS A 562 -34.42 20.42 13.93
C HIS A 562 -34.80 21.58 13.01
N THR A 563 -34.47 22.82 13.38
CA THR A 563 -35.05 24.03 12.76
C THR A 563 -34.07 24.89 11.96
N ASP A 564 -32.75 24.72 12.13
CA ASP A 564 -31.81 25.56 11.41
C ASP A 564 -31.82 25.26 9.89
N PRO A 565 -31.90 26.29 9.02
CA PRO A 565 -31.92 26.07 7.57
C PRO A 565 -30.58 25.52 7.04
N ALA A 566 -29.46 25.75 7.73
CA ALA A 566 -28.14 25.33 7.28
C ALA A 566 -27.76 23.97 7.88
N LEU A 567 -27.57 22.97 7.01
CA LEU A 567 -27.14 21.62 7.41
C LEU A 567 -25.86 21.63 8.26
N ARG A 568 -24.89 22.51 7.95
CA ARG A 568 -23.65 22.63 8.72
C ARG A 568 -23.88 23.02 10.17
N VAL A 569 -24.84 23.91 10.44
CA VAL A 569 -25.20 24.33 11.81
C VAL A 569 -25.89 23.19 12.55
N ARG A 570 -26.78 22.46 11.87
CA ARG A 570 -27.42 21.25 12.43
C ARG A 570 -26.38 20.20 12.84
N ILE A 571 -25.38 19.95 11.98
CA ILE A 571 -24.27 19.05 12.27
C ILE A 571 -23.46 19.55 13.48
N ALA A 572 -23.09 20.84 13.52
CA ALA A 572 -22.36 21.41 14.65
C ALA A 572 -23.15 21.31 15.97
N ALA A 573 -24.48 21.47 15.92
CA ALA A 573 -25.35 21.29 17.09
C ALA A 573 -25.40 19.83 17.56
N VAL A 574 -25.46 18.87 16.63
CA VAL A 574 -25.35 17.43 16.94
C VAL A 574 -24.00 17.09 17.58
N GLU A 575 -22.90 17.59 17.01
CA GLU A 575 -21.55 17.39 17.56
C GLU A 575 -21.42 18.01 18.96
N ALA A 576 -22.01 19.19 19.16
CA ALA A 576 -22.03 19.87 20.45
C ALA A 576 -22.81 19.07 21.50
N LEU A 577 -24.00 18.54 21.15
CA LEU A 577 -24.76 17.64 22.02
C LEU A 577 -23.96 16.37 22.37
N GLY A 578 -23.22 15.82 21.40
CA GLY A 578 -22.31 14.69 21.62
C GLY A 578 -21.18 14.99 22.61
N GLN A 579 -20.65 16.22 22.59
CA GLN A 579 -19.61 16.70 23.49
C GLN A 579 -20.12 17.00 24.90
N ILE A 580 -21.29 17.63 25.01
CA ILE A 580 -21.96 17.91 26.28
C ILE A 580 -22.36 16.59 26.96
N GLY A 581 -22.89 15.64 26.18
CA GLY A 581 -23.29 14.34 26.65
C GLY A 581 -24.46 14.36 27.64
N GLY A 582 -24.58 13.29 28.44
CA GLY A 582 -25.64 13.12 29.42
C GLY A 582 -26.97 12.63 28.85
N THR A 583 -27.92 12.33 29.73
CA THR A 583 -29.18 11.65 29.37
C THR A 583 -30.02 12.47 28.38
N LYS A 584 -30.13 13.80 28.59
CA LYS A 584 -30.90 14.68 27.70
C LYS A 584 -30.35 14.69 26.27
N ALA A 585 -29.03 14.79 26.10
CA ALA A 585 -28.41 14.78 24.77
C ALA A 585 -28.69 13.47 24.04
N VAL A 586 -28.60 12.33 24.73
CA VAL A 586 -28.91 11.02 24.13
C VAL A 586 -30.39 10.89 23.76
N THR A 587 -31.30 11.41 24.58
CA THR A 587 -32.75 11.43 24.26
C THR A 587 -33.05 12.22 22.98
N ILE A 588 -32.24 13.23 22.66
CA ILE A 588 -32.35 14.02 21.43
C ILE A 588 -31.69 13.30 20.24
N LEU A 589 -30.49 12.73 20.44
CA LEU A 589 -29.71 12.12 19.36
C LEU A 589 -30.23 10.75 18.92
N ALA A 590 -30.71 9.91 19.85
CA ALA A 590 -31.13 8.55 19.52
C ALA A 590 -32.28 8.48 18.49
N PRO A 591 -33.35 9.29 18.57
CA PRO A 591 -34.41 9.27 17.56
C PRO A 591 -33.98 9.71 16.17
N LEU A 592 -32.88 10.47 16.04
CA LEU A 592 -32.38 10.92 14.73
C LEU A 592 -31.81 9.78 13.91
N VAL A 593 -31.32 8.72 14.56
CA VAL A 593 -30.76 7.54 13.88
C VAL A 593 -31.82 6.81 13.05
N GLU A 594 -33.06 6.80 13.51
CA GLU A 594 -34.18 6.09 12.89
C GLU A 594 -35.06 7.01 12.01
N ALA A 595 -34.67 8.28 11.83
CA ALA A 595 -35.47 9.23 11.08
C ALA A 595 -35.49 8.88 9.57
N PRO A 596 -36.67 8.66 8.94
CA PRO A 596 -36.78 8.03 7.63
C PRO A 596 -36.22 8.84 6.44
N ASP A 597 -35.85 10.11 6.63
CA ASP A 597 -35.30 11.01 5.60
C ASP A 597 -34.12 11.85 6.12
N ILE A 598 -33.38 11.32 7.10
CA ILE A 598 -32.20 12.04 7.61
C ILE A 598 -31.12 12.16 6.52
N ASN A 599 -30.50 13.33 6.43
CA ASN A 599 -29.35 13.54 5.58
C ASN A 599 -28.15 12.71 6.08
N GLU A 600 -27.44 12.04 5.18
CA GLU A 600 -26.33 11.11 5.53
C GLU A 600 -25.21 11.77 6.35
N ASP A 601 -24.84 13.03 6.06
CA ASP A 601 -23.81 13.72 6.82
C ASP A 601 -24.27 14.03 8.25
N LEU A 602 -25.56 14.34 8.42
CA LEU A 602 -26.16 14.55 9.73
C LEU A 602 -26.28 13.23 10.51
N LEU A 603 -26.62 12.13 9.82
CA LEU A 603 -26.66 10.80 10.43
C LEU A 603 -25.27 10.36 10.90
N ARG A 604 -24.24 10.51 10.06
CA ARG A 604 -22.84 10.23 10.44
C ARG A 604 -22.43 11.03 11.68
N ALA A 605 -22.72 12.33 11.69
CA ALA A 605 -22.45 13.18 12.86
C ALA A 605 -23.21 12.70 14.10
N THR A 606 -24.45 12.23 13.94
CA THR A 606 -25.28 11.68 15.04
C THR A 606 -24.69 10.40 15.61
N LEU A 607 -24.28 9.45 14.76
CA LEU A 607 -23.63 8.21 15.18
C LEU A 607 -22.32 8.50 15.92
N ALA A 608 -21.48 9.39 15.38
CA ALA A 608 -20.24 9.82 16.01
C ALA A 608 -20.50 10.52 17.37
N ALA A 609 -21.52 11.38 17.44
CA ALA A 609 -21.92 12.05 18.67
C ALA A 609 -22.39 11.04 19.74
N LEU A 610 -23.23 10.07 19.37
CA LEU A 610 -23.68 9.00 20.27
C LEU A 610 -22.50 8.16 20.80
N GLY A 611 -21.53 7.84 19.95
CA GLY A 611 -20.29 7.16 20.35
C GLY A 611 -19.48 7.98 21.37
N LYS A 612 -19.36 9.30 21.15
CA LYS A 612 -18.62 10.21 22.04
C LYS A 612 -19.28 10.42 23.41
N THR A 613 -20.62 10.31 23.52
CA THR A 613 -21.32 10.58 24.78
C THR A 613 -20.96 9.63 25.92
N GLY A 614 -20.53 8.39 25.63
CA GLY A 614 -20.24 7.36 26.62
C GLY A 614 -21.44 6.89 27.46
N HIS A 615 -22.67 7.36 27.19
CA HIS A 615 -23.83 7.09 28.02
C HIS A 615 -24.42 5.69 27.73
N PRO A 616 -24.93 4.92 28.71
CA PRO A 616 -25.48 3.58 28.48
C PRO A 616 -26.55 3.51 27.38
N ASN A 617 -27.48 4.47 27.39
CA ASN A 617 -28.57 4.54 26.40
C ASN A 617 -28.13 4.93 24.98
N SER A 618 -26.86 5.28 24.74
CA SER A 618 -26.36 5.49 23.37
C SER A 618 -25.97 4.20 22.67
N LEU A 619 -25.81 3.09 23.40
CA LEU A 619 -25.42 1.80 22.84
C LEU A 619 -26.52 1.16 21.97
N PRO A 620 -27.80 1.09 22.39
CA PRO A 620 -28.83 0.41 21.59
C PRO A 620 -29.01 0.98 20.17
N PRO A 621 -29.05 2.32 19.95
CA PRO A 621 -29.13 2.88 18.59
C PRO A 621 -27.92 2.54 17.72
N LEU A 622 -26.71 2.51 18.29
CA LEU A 622 -25.48 2.16 17.56
C LEU A 622 -25.47 0.67 17.17
N LEU A 623 -25.86 -0.19 18.11
CA LEU A 623 -25.99 -1.62 17.84
C LEU A 623 -27.04 -1.89 16.77
N LEU A 624 -28.21 -1.22 16.83
CA LEU A 624 -29.27 -1.38 15.84
C LEU A 624 -28.75 -1.14 14.42
N VAL A 625 -28.00 -0.05 14.20
CA VAL A 625 -27.44 0.27 12.88
C VAL A 625 -26.34 -0.69 12.48
N ALA A 626 -25.41 -1.05 13.39
CA ALA A 626 -24.35 -2.00 13.07
C ALA A 626 -24.88 -3.39 12.62
N HIS A 627 -26.04 -3.79 13.16
CA HIS A 627 -26.73 -5.05 12.87
C HIS A 627 -27.64 -5.04 11.66
N GLY A 628 -27.82 -3.92 10.97
CA GLY A 628 -28.69 -3.88 9.79
C GLY A 628 -28.32 -4.98 8.80
N VAL A 629 -29.14 -6.03 8.69
CA VAL A 629 -28.98 -7.09 7.68
C VAL A 629 -30.10 -6.93 6.66
N ASN A 630 -29.69 -6.67 5.40
CA ASN A 630 -30.44 -6.67 4.14
C ASN A 630 -30.99 -5.32 3.61
N THR A 631 -30.32 -4.84 2.53
CA THR A 631 -30.70 -3.89 1.42
C THR A 631 -30.09 -2.47 1.47
N PRO A 632 -30.08 -1.72 0.33
CA PRO A 632 -29.02 -1.54 -0.69
C PRO A 632 -27.74 -0.79 -0.20
N VAL A 633 -26.77 -0.50 -1.09
CA VAL A 633 -25.42 0.11 -0.85
C VAL A 633 -25.37 1.27 0.17
N VAL A 634 -26.47 2.03 0.32
CA VAL A 634 -26.61 3.13 1.29
C VAL A 634 -26.52 2.65 2.75
N ASP A 635 -26.86 1.39 3.02
CA ASP A 635 -26.84 0.80 4.37
C ASP A 635 -25.41 0.44 4.83
N LEU A 636 -24.50 0.12 3.90
CA LEU A 636 -23.12 -0.25 4.23
C LEU A 636 -22.34 0.88 4.91
N VAL A 637 -22.47 2.11 4.42
CA VAL A 637 -21.77 3.29 4.99
C VAL A 637 -22.26 3.57 6.41
N ARG A 638 -23.57 3.42 6.66
CA ARG A 638 -24.18 3.63 7.98
C ARG A 638 -23.69 2.59 8.99
N ARG A 639 -23.61 1.33 8.57
CA ARG A 639 -23.04 0.24 9.38
C ARG A 639 -21.58 0.53 9.75
N ILE A 640 -20.76 0.94 8.79
CA ILE A 640 -19.35 1.31 9.02
C ILE A 640 -19.24 2.47 10.01
N ASP A 641 -20.02 3.54 9.83
CA ASP A 641 -20.01 4.70 10.73
C ASP A 641 -20.45 4.32 12.16
N ALA A 642 -21.43 3.42 12.30
CA ALA A 642 -21.86 2.90 13.60
C ALA A 642 -20.79 2.02 14.27
N ILE A 643 -20.09 1.18 13.51
CA ILE A 643 -19.00 0.32 14.03
C ILE A 643 -17.83 1.18 14.53
N HIS A 644 -17.43 2.22 13.78
CA HIS A 644 -16.43 3.18 14.26
C HIS A 644 -16.87 3.88 15.56
N ALA A 645 -18.15 4.27 15.65
CA ALA A 645 -18.69 4.89 16.86
C ALA A 645 -18.68 3.92 18.06
N LEU A 646 -18.93 2.62 17.85
CA LEU A 646 -18.82 1.57 18.87
C LEU A 646 -17.37 1.37 19.34
N GLY A 647 -16.40 1.36 18.42
CA GLY A 647 -14.97 1.26 18.72
C GLY A 647 -14.48 2.40 19.62
N LYS A 648 -14.93 3.64 19.36
CA LYS A 648 -14.60 4.80 20.21
C LYS A 648 -15.28 4.80 21.57
N ARG A 649 -16.49 4.27 21.64
CA ARG A 649 -17.31 4.29 22.86
C ARG A 649 -16.91 3.19 23.85
N GLY A 650 -16.67 1.99 23.35
CA GLY A 650 -16.57 0.77 24.17
C GLY A 650 -17.87 0.44 24.90
N GLY A 651 -17.77 -0.40 25.93
CA GLY A 651 -18.87 -0.83 26.80
C GLY A 651 -19.19 -2.33 26.73
N ASP A 652 -20.02 -2.78 27.67
CA ASP A 652 -20.37 -4.20 27.82
C ASP A 652 -21.04 -4.75 26.55
N GLY A 653 -20.57 -5.91 26.09
CA GLY A 653 -21.07 -6.59 24.90
C GLY A 653 -20.61 -6.03 23.55
N VAL A 654 -19.85 -4.92 23.53
CA VAL A 654 -19.32 -4.36 22.27
C VAL A 654 -18.23 -5.26 21.67
N VAL A 655 -17.33 -5.80 22.50
CA VAL A 655 -16.24 -6.68 22.04
C VAL A 655 -16.79 -7.95 21.40
N ASP A 656 -17.73 -8.63 22.07
CA ASP A 656 -18.38 -9.84 21.55
C ASP A 656 -19.06 -9.55 20.20
N MET A 657 -19.63 -8.35 20.09
CA MET A 657 -20.32 -7.96 18.89
C MET A 657 -19.39 -7.71 17.71
N LEU A 658 -18.34 -6.91 17.92
CA LEU A 658 -17.34 -6.65 16.91
C LEU A 658 -16.61 -7.94 16.52
N HIS A 659 -16.40 -8.85 17.48
CA HIS A 659 -15.89 -10.19 17.20
C HIS A 659 -16.81 -10.92 16.21
N HIS A 660 -18.11 -10.99 16.48
CA HIS A 660 -19.06 -11.67 15.59
C HIS A 660 -19.09 -11.06 14.18
N LEU A 661 -19.04 -9.74 14.05
CA LEU A 661 -18.95 -9.06 12.76
C LEU A 661 -17.65 -9.40 12.03
N ALA A 662 -16.50 -9.27 12.71
CA ALA A 662 -15.20 -9.61 12.11
C ALA A 662 -15.09 -11.09 11.72
N ALA A 663 -15.78 -11.98 12.44
CA ALA A 663 -15.70 -13.41 12.18
C ALA A 663 -16.60 -13.88 11.02
N SER A 664 -17.76 -13.25 10.81
CA SER A 664 -18.85 -13.86 10.03
C SER A 664 -19.58 -12.91 9.09
N ASP A 665 -19.27 -11.61 9.06
CA ASP A 665 -19.95 -10.69 8.15
C ASP A 665 -19.59 -10.97 6.68
N PRO A 666 -20.57 -10.97 5.76
CA PRO A 666 -20.30 -11.19 4.33
C PRO A 666 -19.51 -10.06 3.68
N GLU A 667 -19.58 -8.83 4.21
CA GLU A 667 -18.94 -7.67 3.61
C GLU A 667 -17.51 -7.47 4.17
N ILE A 668 -16.51 -7.58 3.30
CA ILE A 668 -15.09 -7.45 3.67
C ILE A 668 -14.80 -6.09 4.33
N ALA A 669 -15.47 -5.03 3.87
CA ALA A 669 -15.33 -3.69 4.44
C ALA A 669 -15.80 -3.63 5.90
N VAL A 670 -16.88 -4.34 6.24
CA VAL A 670 -17.40 -4.43 7.62
C VAL A 670 -16.45 -5.23 8.49
N VAL A 671 -15.92 -6.35 7.97
CA VAL A 671 -14.92 -7.16 8.67
C VAL A 671 -13.68 -6.34 9.03
N GLN A 672 -13.13 -5.58 8.07
CA GLN A 672 -11.95 -4.76 8.32
C GLN A 672 -12.22 -3.68 9.37
N VAL A 673 -13.34 -2.95 9.24
CA VAL A 673 -13.70 -1.89 10.19
C VAL A 673 -13.98 -2.44 11.58
N ALA A 674 -14.55 -3.65 11.70
CA ALA A 674 -14.74 -4.30 13.00
C ALA A 674 -13.40 -4.68 13.67
N ILE A 675 -12.41 -5.12 12.90
CA ILE A 675 -11.04 -5.40 13.38
C ILE A 675 -10.37 -4.10 13.84
N ASP A 676 -10.49 -3.03 13.04
CA ASP A 676 -9.91 -1.73 13.38
C ASP A 676 -10.59 -1.14 14.64
N ALA A 677 -11.91 -1.29 14.78
CA ALA A 677 -12.65 -0.88 15.97
C ALA A 677 -12.27 -1.70 17.22
N LEU A 678 -12.03 -3.01 17.09
CA LEU A 678 -11.48 -3.83 18.18
C LEU A 678 -10.09 -3.36 18.60
N ALA A 679 -9.24 -2.97 17.63
CA ALA A 679 -7.92 -2.43 17.91
C ALA A 679 -8.00 -1.05 18.60
N GLU A 680 -8.93 -0.19 18.18
CA GLU A 680 -9.15 1.13 18.79
C GLU A 680 -9.58 1.04 20.26
N LEU A 681 -10.34 0.00 20.65
CA LEU A 681 -10.75 -0.21 22.05
C LEU A 681 -9.57 -0.43 23.01
N CYS A 682 -8.48 -1.05 22.55
CA CYS A 682 -7.27 -1.31 23.34
C CYS A 682 -7.53 -1.99 24.72
N THR A 683 -8.64 -2.71 24.89
CA THR A 683 -8.94 -3.46 26.13
C THR A 683 -8.35 -4.87 26.09
N PRO A 684 -8.02 -5.49 27.23
CA PRO A 684 -7.54 -6.87 27.27
C PRO A 684 -8.50 -7.85 26.58
N GLU A 685 -9.81 -7.66 26.72
CA GLU A 685 -10.83 -8.47 26.07
C GLU A 685 -10.80 -8.30 24.54
N ALA A 686 -10.62 -7.07 24.05
CA ALA A 686 -10.53 -6.80 22.61
C ALA A 686 -9.25 -7.38 22.00
N ILE A 687 -8.12 -7.29 22.70
CA ILE A 687 -6.84 -7.90 22.28
C ILE A 687 -6.97 -9.43 22.25
N ALA A 688 -7.58 -10.04 23.27
CA ALA A 688 -7.83 -11.47 23.29
C ALA A 688 -8.73 -11.90 22.12
N SER A 689 -9.80 -11.14 21.84
CA SER A 689 -10.68 -11.36 20.69
C SER A 689 -9.95 -11.27 19.35
N LEU A 690 -9.08 -10.26 19.15
CA LEU A 690 -8.25 -10.13 17.95
C LEU A 690 -7.27 -11.29 17.78
N LEU A 691 -6.65 -11.75 18.89
CA LEU A 691 -5.77 -12.91 18.88
C LEU A 691 -6.54 -14.19 18.51
N GLU A 692 -7.74 -14.39 19.03
CA GLU A 692 -8.59 -15.52 18.65
C GLU A 692 -9.01 -15.47 17.17
N LEU A 693 -9.30 -14.27 16.64
CA LEU A 693 -9.65 -14.08 15.22
C LEU A 693 -8.49 -14.44 14.27
N THR A 694 -7.24 -14.50 14.75
CA THR A 694 -6.11 -14.98 13.93
C THR A 694 -6.24 -16.45 13.51
N LEU A 695 -7.11 -17.22 14.16
CA LEU A 695 -7.45 -18.59 13.75
C LEU A 695 -8.16 -18.66 12.40
N LYS A 696 -8.82 -17.57 11.98
CA LYS A 696 -9.57 -17.53 10.71
C LYS A 696 -8.66 -17.03 9.59
N PRO A 697 -8.40 -17.84 8.54
CA PRO A 697 -7.52 -17.43 7.43
C PRO A 697 -7.96 -16.15 6.71
N THR A 698 -9.27 -15.87 6.68
CA THR A 698 -9.85 -14.70 5.99
C THR A 698 -9.47 -13.37 6.64
N CYS A 699 -9.35 -13.32 7.97
CA CYS A 699 -9.02 -12.10 8.71
C CYS A 699 -7.68 -12.15 9.46
N GLN A 700 -6.96 -13.27 9.40
CA GLN A 700 -5.67 -13.46 10.08
C GLN A 700 -4.68 -12.33 9.80
N ARG A 701 -4.44 -12.01 8.52
CA ARG A 701 -3.48 -10.97 8.13
C ARG A 701 -3.89 -9.58 8.65
N ALA A 702 -5.18 -9.25 8.57
CA ALA A 702 -5.71 -7.97 9.05
C ALA A 702 -5.55 -7.85 10.58
N CYS A 703 -5.86 -8.92 11.32
CA CYS A 703 -5.68 -8.95 12.78
C CYS A 703 -4.22 -8.76 13.20
N ILE A 704 -3.27 -9.41 12.51
CA ILE A 704 -1.83 -9.26 12.81
C ILE A 704 -1.37 -7.82 12.55
N ILE A 705 -1.83 -7.18 11.48
CA ILE A 705 -1.48 -5.77 11.17
C ILE A 705 -2.07 -4.83 12.23
N ALA A 706 -3.34 -5.01 12.59
CA ALA A 706 -4.02 -4.20 13.58
C ALA A 706 -3.35 -4.32 14.96
N LEU A 707 -3.10 -5.55 15.42
CA LEU A 707 -2.39 -5.82 16.69
C LEU A 707 -0.97 -5.25 16.71
N ALA A 708 -0.24 -5.31 15.59
CA ALA A 708 1.12 -4.78 15.50
C ALA A 708 1.17 -3.25 15.50
N SER A 709 0.05 -2.58 15.20
CA SER A 709 -0.06 -1.11 15.17
C SER A 709 -0.47 -0.54 16.53
N LEU A 710 -0.73 -1.39 17.53
CA LEU A 710 -1.13 -0.97 18.87
C LEU A 710 0.03 -0.27 19.62
N PRO A 711 -0.28 0.63 20.58
CA PRO A 711 0.72 1.28 21.41
C PRO A 711 1.59 0.27 22.18
N GLN A 712 2.85 0.66 22.45
CA GLN A 712 3.83 -0.19 23.14
C GLN A 712 3.38 -0.66 24.53
N GLU A 713 2.47 0.08 25.17
CA GLU A 713 1.87 -0.27 26.46
C GLU A 713 1.08 -1.60 26.41
N GLN A 714 0.61 -2.01 25.22
CA GLN A 714 -0.18 -3.22 25.03
C GLN A 714 0.66 -4.48 24.78
N ILE A 715 1.99 -4.36 24.71
CA ILE A 715 2.90 -5.48 24.42
C ILE A 715 2.70 -6.64 25.40
N GLU A 716 2.51 -6.35 26.70
CA GLU A 716 2.30 -7.39 27.71
C GLU A 716 0.96 -8.12 27.52
N ALA A 717 -0.10 -7.37 27.18
CA ALA A 717 -1.43 -7.93 26.91
C ALA A 717 -1.40 -8.83 25.66
N ILE A 718 -0.75 -8.40 24.59
CA ILE A 718 -0.51 -9.21 23.38
C ILE A 718 0.32 -10.46 23.74
N GLY A 719 1.32 -10.31 24.60
CA GLY A 719 2.17 -11.40 25.09
C GLY A 719 1.41 -12.53 25.79
N LEU A 720 0.21 -12.28 26.33
CA LEU A 720 -0.65 -13.34 26.88
C LEU A 720 -1.07 -14.34 25.81
N GLY A 721 -1.09 -13.94 24.53
CA GLY A 721 -1.32 -14.82 23.39
C GLY A 721 -0.31 -15.97 23.28
N LEU A 722 0.91 -15.82 23.81
CA LEU A 722 1.91 -16.92 23.89
C LEU A 722 1.49 -18.05 24.84
N LYS A 723 0.43 -17.87 25.63
CA LYS A 723 -0.14 -18.92 26.51
C LYS A 723 -1.43 -19.51 25.95
N HIS A 724 -1.84 -19.11 24.74
CA HIS A 724 -3.09 -19.54 24.15
C HIS A 724 -3.10 -21.05 23.85
N LEU A 725 -4.29 -21.67 23.89
CA LEU A 725 -4.45 -23.11 23.67
C LEU A 725 -3.97 -23.55 22.27
N TYR A 726 -4.35 -22.78 21.25
CA TYR A 726 -4.05 -23.07 19.85
C TYR A 726 -2.66 -22.56 19.43
N PRO A 727 -1.77 -23.43 18.92
CA PRO A 727 -0.45 -23.05 18.43
C PRO A 727 -0.46 -21.96 17.35
N GLU A 728 -1.48 -21.93 16.51
CA GLU A 728 -1.65 -20.95 15.42
C GLU A 728 -1.77 -19.52 15.96
N VAL A 729 -2.50 -19.34 17.07
CA VAL A 729 -2.60 -18.04 17.76
C VAL A 729 -1.26 -17.67 18.38
N ARG A 730 -0.53 -18.64 18.95
CA ARG A 730 0.81 -18.40 19.51
C ARG A 730 1.81 -17.99 18.43
N GLN A 731 1.77 -18.61 17.25
CA GLN A 731 2.57 -18.21 16.09
C GLN A 731 2.22 -16.79 15.63
N ALA A 732 0.93 -16.47 15.47
CA ALA A 732 0.49 -15.13 15.11
C ALA A 732 0.93 -14.09 16.16
N THR A 733 0.91 -14.45 17.45
CA THR A 733 1.41 -13.60 18.54
C THR A 733 2.91 -13.32 18.38
N VAL A 734 3.71 -14.34 18.05
CA VAL A 734 5.15 -14.17 17.75
C VAL A 734 5.34 -13.21 16.56
N GLU A 735 4.56 -13.36 15.50
CA GLU A 735 4.62 -12.48 14.32
C GLU A 735 4.27 -11.03 14.66
N VAL A 736 3.21 -10.80 15.46
CA VAL A 736 2.83 -9.47 15.95
C VAL A 736 3.97 -8.84 16.74
N LEU A 737 4.50 -9.55 17.75
CA LEU A 737 5.59 -9.05 18.61
C LEU A 737 6.85 -8.73 17.81
N THR A 738 7.12 -9.49 16.74
CA THR A 738 8.23 -9.24 15.82
C THR A 738 8.06 -7.92 15.07
N ARG A 739 6.85 -7.61 14.61
CA ARG A 739 6.54 -6.37 13.87
C ARG A 739 6.61 -5.13 14.75
N MET A 740 6.33 -5.24 16.05
CA MET A 740 6.38 -4.10 16.98
C MET A 740 7.79 -3.58 17.25
N LYS A 741 8.84 -4.41 17.04
CA LYS A 741 10.26 -4.02 17.14
C LYS A 741 10.63 -3.27 18.44
N HIS A 742 10.02 -3.66 19.55
CA HIS A 742 10.24 -3.04 20.87
C HIS A 742 11.05 -3.98 21.81
N PRO A 743 11.89 -3.46 22.73
CA PRO A 743 12.66 -4.28 23.67
C PRO A 743 11.80 -5.26 24.49
N ASN A 744 10.67 -4.80 25.03
CA ASN A 744 9.76 -5.67 25.80
C ASN A 744 9.15 -6.79 24.95
N ALA A 745 8.90 -6.53 23.66
CA ALA A 745 8.41 -7.56 22.74
C ALA A 745 9.49 -8.61 22.49
N SER A 746 10.75 -8.19 22.39
CA SER A 746 11.89 -9.12 22.28
C SER A 746 12.05 -10.03 23.50
N GLU A 747 11.79 -9.50 24.70
CA GLU A 747 11.82 -10.31 25.93
C GLU A 747 10.72 -11.38 25.95
N LEU A 748 9.53 -11.06 25.43
CA LEU A 748 8.43 -12.02 25.27
C LEU A 748 8.73 -13.06 24.16
N LEU A 749 9.34 -12.64 23.06
CA LEU A 749 9.79 -13.55 21.99
C LEU A 749 10.78 -14.60 22.51
N ILE A 750 11.66 -14.22 23.45
CA ILE A 750 12.59 -15.16 24.11
C ILE A 750 11.83 -16.23 24.90
N LYS A 751 10.63 -15.95 25.43
CA LYS A 751 9.77 -16.95 26.08
C LYS A 751 9.16 -17.91 25.05
N GLY A 752 8.88 -17.44 23.83
CA GLY A 752 8.39 -18.28 22.72
C GLY A 752 9.37 -19.36 22.28
N LEU A 753 10.67 -19.20 22.55
CA LEU A 753 11.70 -20.24 22.33
C LEU A 753 11.50 -21.49 23.20
N GLU A 754 10.74 -21.38 24.29
CA GLU A 754 10.46 -22.47 25.23
C GLU A 754 9.08 -23.11 24.97
N ASP A 755 8.40 -22.77 23.87
CA ASP A 755 7.08 -23.31 23.56
C ASP A 755 7.10 -24.83 23.34
N VAL A 756 6.05 -25.52 23.77
CA VAL A 756 5.90 -26.97 23.58
C VAL A 756 5.82 -27.37 22.09
N ASN A 757 5.28 -26.49 21.24
CA ASN A 757 5.09 -26.75 19.82
C ASN A 757 6.29 -26.27 19.00
N ALA A 758 6.87 -27.18 18.20
CA ALA A 758 8.04 -26.90 17.38
C ALA A 758 7.82 -25.77 16.37
N SER A 759 6.60 -25.63 15.82
CA SER A 759 6.28 -24.58 14.87
C SER A 759 6.35 -23.18 15.50
N VAL A 760 5.90 -23.02 16.74
CA VAL A 760 6.00 -21.74 17.49
C VAL A 760 7.46 -21.41 17.78
N ARG A 761 8.25 -22.41 18.21
CA ARG A 761 9.70 -22.25 18.42
C ARG A 761 10.42 -21.84 17.14
N LEU A 762 10.06 -22.46 16.01
CA LEU A 762 10.62 -22.12 14.70
C LEU A 762 10.39 -20.65 14.34
N VAL A 763 9.15 -20.16 14.46
CA VAL A 763 8.82 -18.74 14.19
C VAL A 763 9.52 -17.81 15.18
N ALA A 764 9.66 -18.21 16.45
CA ALA A 764 10.37 -17.40 17.46
C ALA A 764 11.88 -17.31 17.19
N VAL A 765 12.51 -18.41 16.73
CA VAL A 765 13.92 -18.43 16.32
C VAL A 765 14.15 -17.52 15.11
N THR A 766 13.32 -17.63 14.07
CA THR A 766 13.46 -16.79 12.87
C THR A 766 13.23 -15.31 13.20
N ALA A 767 12.23 -15.00 14.04
CA ALA A 767 11.96 -13.65 14.52
C ALA A 767 13.16 -13.04 15.27
N LEU A 768 13.71 -13.75 16.27
CA LEU A 768 14.81 -13.23 17.08
C LEU A 768 16.12 -13.10 16.30
N LYS A 769 16.37 -13.98 15.32
CA LYS A 769 17.48 -13.84 14.37
C LYS A 769 17.29 -12.62 13.49
N HIS A 770 16.10 -12.42 12.92
CA HIS A 770 15.78 -11.26 12.09
C HIS A 770 15.95 -9.93 12.86
N LEU A 771 15.61 -9.91 14.15
CA LEU A 771 15.77 -8.73 15.02
C LEU A 771 17.20 -8.50 15.53
N GLY A 772 18.15 -9.43 15.30
CA GLY A 772 19.54 -9.29 15.75
C GLY A 772 19.69 -9.25 17.29
N ASN A 773 18.85 -9.96 18.03
CA ASN A 773 18.82 -9.85 19.49
C ASN A 773 19.97 -10.62 20.16
N ARG A 774 20.99 -9.88 20.65
CA ARG A 774 22.17 -10.44 21.33
C ARG A 774 21.87 -11.26 22.60
N TRP A 775 20.76 -10.98 23.30
CA TRP A 775 20.40 -11.73 24.50
C TRP A 775 19.79 -13.10 24.19
N ALA A 776 19.23 -13.27 22.99
CA ALA A 776 18.67 -14.53 22.53
C ALA A 776 19.73 -15.51 21.96
N GLU A 777 20.89 -15.02 21.51
CA GLU A 777 21.94 -15.82 20.85
C GLU A 777 22.33 -17.08 21.62
N LYS A 778 22.51 -16.98 22.94
CA LYS A 778 22.87 -18.14 23.78
C LYS A 778 21.78 -19.22 23.80
N LYS A 779 20.50 -18.81 23.85
CA LYS A 779 19.36 -19.74 23.83
C LYS A 779 19.17 -20.35 22.45
N ILE A 780 19.32 -19.55 21.39
CA ILE A 780 19.23 -20.03 19.99
C ILE A 780 20.36 -21.03 19.71
N ALA A 781 21.60 -20.74 20.10
CA ALA A 781 22.73 -21.65 19.96
C ALA A 781 22.55 -22.97 20.75
N ALA A 782 21.84 -22.94 21.88
CA ALA A 782 21.47 -24.15 22.60
C ALA A 782 20.44 -24.97 21.81
N LEU A 783 19.37 -24.33 21.31
CA LEU A 783 18.33 -24.98 20.50
C LEU A 783 18.91 -25.63 19.24
N ALA A 784 19.89 -25.01 18.57
CA ALA A 784 20.59 -25.59 17.43
C ALA A 784 21.16 -27.00 17.73
N ARG A 785 21.59 -27.25 18.97
CA ARG A 785 22.20 -28.52 19.40
C ARG A 785 21.20 -29.48 20.03
N THR A 786 20.17 -28.97 20.70
CA THR A 786 19.35 -29.78 21.63
C THR A 786 17.87 -29.83 21.30
N ASP A 787 17.34 -29.01 20.38
CA ASP A 787 15.90 -29.05 20.05
C ASP A 787 15.53 -30.39 19.41
N PRO A 788 14.40 -31.03 19.79
CA PRO A 788 13.99 -32.30 19.19
C PRO A 788 13.64 -32.17 17.70
N ASP A 789 13.17 -31.01 17.24
CA ASP A 789 12.72 -30.79 15.88
C ASP A 789 13.89 -30.39 14.94
N PRO A 790 14.11 -31.10 13.82
CA PRO A 790 15.21 -30.82 12.90
C PRO A 790 15.09 -29.47 12.18
N MET A 791 13.87 -28.96 11.95
CA MET A 791 13.67 -27.65 11.30
C MET A 791 14.04 -26.52 12.25
N VAL A 792 13.68 -26.64 13.54
CA VAL A 792 14.08 -25.67 14.57
C VAL A 792 15.60 -25.65 14.73
N ARG A 793 16.25 -26.82 14.73
CA ARG A 793 17.73 -26.89 14.78
C ARG A 793 18.38 -26.18 13.61
N ARG A 794 17.97 -26.47 12.37
CA ARG A 794 18.48 -25.80 11.16
C ARG A 794 18.25 -24.29 11.18
N ALA A 795 17.08 -23.84 11.61
CA ALA A 795 16.79 -22.41 11.71
C ALA A 795 17.66 -21.71 12.77
N ALA A 796 18.03 -22.41 13.84
CA ALA A 796 18.83 -21.91 14.94
C ALA A 796 20.35 -21.95 14.67
N GLU A 797 20.82 -22.74 13.70
CA GLU A 797 22.22 -22.75 13.29
C GLU A 797 22.64 -21.37 12.75
N ILE A 798 23.82 -20.90 13.19
CA ILE A 798 24.44 -19.67 12.73
C ILE A 798 25.03 -19.97 11.36
N SER A 799 24.52 -19.31 10.32
CA SER A 799 25.31 -19.15 9.10
C SER A 799 26.44 -18.21 9.46
N ASP A 800 27.65 -18.73 9.66
CA ASP A 800 28.87 -17.92 9.58
C ASP A 800 28.99 -17.47 8.11
N GLN A 801 28.32 -16.39 7.73
CA GLN A 801 28.52 -15.67 6.46
C GLN A 801 28.41 -14.17 6.67
#